data_AF-A0A1Z8MQF0-F1
#
_entry.id   AF-A0A1Z8MQF0-F1
#
_cell.length_a   1.000
_cell.length_b   1.000
_cell.length_c   1.000
_cell.angle_alpha   90.00
_cell.angle_beta   90.00
_cell.angle_gamma   90.00
#
_symmetry.space_group_name_H-M   'P 1'
#
loop_
_entity.id
_entity.type
_entity.pdbx_description
1 polymer ?
#
loop_
_entity_poly.entity_id
_entity_poly.type
_entity_poly.pdbx_seq_one_letter_code
_entity_poly.pdbx_strand_id
1 'polypeptide(L)'
;MDRSRQSRDAKLRSLFGASLSSFMLRRDRLWLFFILAAITLVGVGWLSSNRIESMMKEHLAEQLQTLLDADVSALEIWLKSQQDSAANFADDAAVLAATEQLLAIADDESSESIPVRLLESPAMKRLKAIVDHWQDHHGGMGFAILDSQLRVIAEDLDSEVGRLKPGDQLQEMLQPVFDGNTAVFPPMKSLMLVEDIDGIPKAGVPVMFVCAPIRNAAGEVIAVFGIRLNPRAEFSQILQVARVGKTGETYAFDSKGIMLTSSRFDDDLKQIGLLVDDDNTESLLNVALRDPGVDMTRGKRPALRRHEQPFTAMAASATAGHSGVNVDSYRDYRGVPVVGAWTWLDHYGFGVATEADQSEAFKTLYGLKRTFLLLLGLLAGMATLNAFLARRASRMEYRARDMAIRARKLGQYHLDVLLGRGGMGTVYRGHHDMLRRPTAIKLLDADKTNEQSVARFECEVQLTSELTHPNTIAIYDYGRTPEGVFYYAMEYLSGITLTELVDRYGPQPEGRVIYLLQQVCGSLHEAHRKGLMHRDIKPSNIMITERGGLYDFAKLLDFGLVKNQKSDLDITAASSLLGTPHYMPPETLRGKGFGTAGDIYSLGAVGYFLLTGKTLFEGESMSQVMMSHVKDMPVTPSQRLGRPLDADLEKVILDCLVKDPQDRVRSAEAFADRLAACQSAPQWNAKDALKWWEHNLRGEEPSPAAGVTKRLEVTQIATKQELDVTRDLSDERIRSD
;
A
#
# COMPACT_ATOMS: atom_id res chain seq x y z
N MET A 1 -45.62 36.02 20.64
CA MET A 1 -44.99 34.68 20.70
C MET A 1 -43.83 34.57 19.70
N ASP A 2 -43.03 35.64 19.53
CA ASP A 2 -42.13 35.79 18.37
C ASP A 2 -40.74 36.35 18.74
N ARG A 3 -40.28 36.10 19.98
CA ARG A 3 -38.92 36.46 20.43
C ARG A 3 -38.10 35.27 20.92
N SER A 4 -38.66 34.07 20.97
CA SER A 4 -37.96 32.86 21.47
C SER A 4 -37.39 31.95 20.39
N ARG A 5 -37.70 32.18 19.10
CA ARG A 5 -37.12 31.42 17.97
C ARG A 5 -35.82 32.02 17.42
N GLN A 6 -35.71 33.35 17.32
CA GLN A 6 -34.48 34.01 16.84
C GLN A 6 -33.26 33.87 17.78
N SER A 7 -33.47 33.64 19.09
CA SER A 7 -32.37 33.49 20.06
C SER A 7 -31.71 32.10 20.05
N ARG A 8 -32.40 31.06 19.58
CA ARG A 8 -31.86 29.69 19.51
C ARG A 8 -31.05 29.44 18.24
N ASP A 9 -31.44 30.03 17.11
CA ASP A 9 -30.70 29.88 15.85
C ASP A 9 -29.38 30.68 15.81
N ALA A 10 -29.29 31.77 16.58
CA ALA A 10 -28.03 32.53 16.73
C ALA A 10 -26.99 31.79 17.60
N LYS A 11 -27.43 30.96 18.56
CA LYS A 11 -26.55 30.19 19.46
C LYS A 11 -26.05 28.87 18.85
N LEU A 12 -26.81 28.29 17.92
CA LEU A 12 -26.40 27.07 17.20
C LEU A 12 -25.40 27.34 16.06
N ARG A 13 -25.46 28.53 15.44
CA ARG A 13 -24.48 28.93 14.41
C ARG A 13 -23.12 29.36 14.97
N SER A 14 -23.01 29.76 16.24
CA SER A 14 -21.72 30.17 16.82
C SER A 14 -20.88 29.02 17.40
N LEU A 15 -21.49 27.87 17.71
CA LEU A 15 -20.79 26.73 18.33
C LEU A 15 -20.13 25.78 17.32
N PHE A 16 -20.64 25.70 16.08
CA PHE A 16 -20.10 24.77 15.07
C PHE A 16 -19.34 25.45 13.90
N GLY A 17 -19.49 26.77 13.70
CA GLY A 17 -18.87 27.48 12.56
C GLY A 17 -17.45 28.01 12.79
N ALA A 18 -17.08 28.34 14.04
CA ALA A 18 -15.80 29.01 14.35
C ALA A 18 -14.67 28.05 14.75
N SER A 19 -15.01 26.83 15.19
CA SER A 19 -14.03 25.82 15.63
C SER A 19 -13.41 25.05 14.46
N LEU A 20 -14.21 24.62 13.47
CA LEU A 20 -13.69 23.89 12.32
C LEU A 20 -12.84 24.77 11.40
N SER A 21 -13.25 26.02 11.17
CA SER A 21 -12.50 26.97 10.35
C SER A 21 -11.17 27.37 10.98
N SER A 22 -11.13 27.62 12.30
CA SER A 22 -9.88 27.93 13.03
C SER A 22 -8.96 26.72 13.21
N PHE A 23 -9.50 25.50 13.22
CA PHE A 23 -8.71 24.26 13.19
C PHE A 23 -8.14 23.96 11.79
N MET A 24 -8.88 24.28 10.72
CA MET A 24 -8.51 24.02 9.32
C MET A 24 -7.53 25.04 8.73
N LEU A 25 -7.43 26.26 9.26
CA LEU A 25 -6.64 27.36 8.69
C LEU A 25 -5.22 27.54 9.27
N ARG A 26 -4.76 26.65 10.16
CA ARG A 26 -3.36 26.65 10.59
C ARG A 26 -2.46 26.08 9.49
N ARG A 27 -1.55 26.92 8.97
CA ARG A 27 -0.65 26.68 7.82
C ARG A 27 0.18 25.39 7.94
N ASP A 28 0.40 24.95 9.16
CA ASP A 28 1.11 23.74 9.61
C ASP A 28 0.31 22.43 9.45
N ARG A 29 -1.01 22.48 9.13
CA ARG A 29 -1.88 21.30 9.00
C ARG A 29 -2.55 21.13 7.62
N LEU A 30 -2.33 22.05 6.69
CA LEU A 30 -2.89 22.02 5.33
C LEU A 30 -2.52 20.73 4.56
N TRP A 31 -1.39 20.10 4.86
CA TRP A 31 -0.96 18.86 4.23
C TRP A 31 -1.87 17.65 4.53
N LEU A 32 -2.52 17.62 5.71
CA LEU A 32 -3.47 16.54 6.07
C LEU A 32 -4.72 16.58 5.20
N PHE A 33 -5.16 17.77 4.76
CA PHE A 33 -6.28 17.91 3.84
C PHE A 33 -5.99 17.30 2.47
N PHE A 34 -4.77 17.50 1.95
CA PHE A 34 -4.37 16.90 0.68
C PHE A 34 -4.29 15.37 0.76
N ILE A 35 -3.82 14.82 1.89
CA ILE A 35 -3.82 13.36 2.11
C ILE A 35 -5.25 12.84 2.19
N LEU A 36 -6.12 13.48 2.97
CA LEU A 36 -7.51 13.06 3.10
C LEU A 36 -8.26 13.15 1.76
N ALA A 37 -8.05 14.21 0.98
CA ALA A 37 -8.63 14.39 -0.35
C ALA A 37 -8.12 13.30 -1.32
N ALA A 38 -6.83 12.96 -1.27
CA ALA A 38 -6.27 11.88 -2.09
C ALA A 38 -6.85 10.51 -1.71
N ILE A 39 -6.94 10.20 -0.41
CA ILE A 39 -7.57 8.96 0.07
C ILE A 39 -9.04 8.89 -0.35
N THR A 40 -9.76 10.01 -0.24
CA THR A 40 -11.18 10.09 -0.65
C THR A 40 -11.31 9.87 -2.16
N LEU A 41 -10.46 10.48 -2.98
CA LEU A 41 -10.46 10.31 -4.44
C LEU A 41 -10.17 8.85 -4.83
N VAL A 42 -9.19 8.22 -4.20
CA VAL A 42 -8.86 6.80 -4.42
C VAL A 42 -10.03 5.91 -3.99
N GLY A 43 -10.63 6.17 -2.83
CA GLY A 43 -11.78 5.42 -2.33
C GLY A 43 -13.00 5.52 -3.24
N VAL A 44 -13.36 6.74 -3.67
CA VAL A 44 -14.47 6.99 -4.61
C VAL A 44 -14.18 6.35 -5.97
N GLY A 45 -12.94 6.46 -6.46
CA GLY A 45 -12.53 5.85 -7.72
C GLY A 45 -12.61 4.32 -7.69
N TRP A 46 -12.17 3.70 -6.59
CA TRP A 46 -12.25 2.25 -6.40
C TRP A 46 -13.70 1.77 -6.31
N LEU A 47 -14.54 2.43 -5.50
CA LEU A 47 -15.96 2.11 -5.40
C LEU A 47 -16.69 2.26 -6.74
N SER A 48 -16.45 3.36 -7.45
CA SER A 48 -17.04 3.63 -8.77
C SER A 48 -16.59 2.59 -9.79
N SER A 49 -15.30 2.26 -9.85
CA SER A 49 -14.78 1.23 -10.77
C SER A 49 -15.40 -0.14 -10.50
N ASN A 50 -15.54 -0.55 -9.24
CA ASN A 50 -16.15 -1.84 -8.91
C ASN A 50 -17.65 -1.85 -9.26
N ARG A 51 -18.34 -0.73 -9.06
CA ARG A 51 -19.76 -0.62 -9.42
C ARG A 51 -19.96 -0.70 -10.93
N ILE A 52 -19.14 0.02 -11.71
CA ILE A 52 -19.16 -0.01 -13.18
C ILE A 52 -18.88 -1.42 -13.69
N GLU A 53 -17.89 -2.11 -13.11
CA GLU A 53 -17.57 -3.49 -13.49
C GLU A 53 -18.74 -4.45 -13.24
N SER A 54 -19.40 -4.39 -12.08
CA SER A 54 -20.59 -5.19 -11.77
C SER A 54 -21.71 -4.91 -12.77
N MET A 55 -22.02 -3.63 -13.02
CA MET A 55 -23.07 -3.24 -13.96
C MET A 55 -22.75 -3.69 -15.39
N MET A 56 -21.48 -3.62 -15.81
CA MET A 56 -21.07 -4.13 -17.12
C MET A 56 -21.20 -5.65 -17.21
N LYS A 57 -20.83 -6.39 -16.16
CA LYS A 57 -20.99 -7.85 -16.09
C LYS A 57 -22.46 -8.26 -16.16
N GLU A 58 -23.33 -7.60 -15.40
CA GLU A 58 -24.79 -7.81 -15.43
C GLU A 58 -25.35 -7.55 -16.82
N HIS A 59 -25.03 -6.39 -17.41
CA HIS A 59 -25.50 -6.03 -18.74
C HIS A 59 -25.01 -7.01 -19.83
N LEU A 60 -23.75 -7.41 -19.76
CA LEU A 60 -23.17 -8.38 -20.70
C LEU A 60 -23.82 -9.76 -20.57
N ALA A 61 -24.11 -10.19 -19.34
CA ALA A 61 -24.81 -11.45 -19.09
C ALA A 61 -26.22 -11.42 -19.70
N GLU A 62 -26.98 -10.34 -19.49
CA GLU A 62 -28.29 -10.15 -20.11
C GLU A 62 -28.23 -10.12 -21.64
N GLN A 63 -27.24 -9.45 -22.22
CA GLN A 63 -27.04 -9.40 -23.67
C GLN A 63 -26.74 -10.78 -24.27
N LEU A 64 -25.83 -11.54 -23.66
CA LEU A 64 -25.48 -12.89 -24.10
C LEU A 64 -26.67 -13.83 -23.99
N GLN A 65 -27.41 -13.78 -22.88
CA GLN A 65 -28.62 -14.59 -22.69
C GLN A 65 -29.69 -14.23 -23.72
N THR A 66 -29.96 -12.95 -23.94
CA THR A 66 -30.97 -12.50 -24.92
C THR A 66 -30.62 -12.96 -26.34
N LEU A 67 -29.33 -12.90 -26.71
CA LEU A 67 -28.88 -13.36 -28.02
C LEU A 67 -29.01 -14.87 -28.14
N LEU A 68 -28.60 -15.62 -27.12
CA LEU A 68 -28.77 -17.07 -27.08
C LEU A 68 -30.24 -17.46 -27.21
N ASP A 69 -31.13 -16.83 -26.45
CA ASP A 69 -32.57 -17.14 -26.48
C ASP A 69 -33.17 -16.86 -27.87
N ALA A 70 -32.71 -15.79 -28.54
CA ALA A 70 -33.15 -15.46 -29.90
C ALA A 70 -32.65 -16.49 -30.93
N ASP A 71 -31.37 -16.88 -30.87
CA ASP A 71 -30.79 -17.88 -31.76
C ASP A 71 -31.41 -19.26 -31.55
N VAL A 72 -31.62 -19.66 -30.29
CA VAL A 72 -32.30 -20.90 -29.92
C VAL A 72 -33.74 -20.89 -30.41
N SER A 73 -34.48 -19.79 -30.21
CA SER A 73 -35.86 -19.68 -30.70
C SER A 73 -35.93 -19.79 -32.23
N ALA A 74 -35.03 -19.13 -32.95
CA ALA A 74 -34.95 -19.22 -34.41
C ALA A 74 -34.64 -20.66 -34.86
N LEU A 75 -33.72 -21.32 -34.17
CA LEU A 75 -33.36 -22.71 -34.43
C LEU A 75 -34.52 -23.66 -34.16
N GLU A 76 -35.22 -23.53 -33.04
CA GLU A 76 -36.38 -24.36 -32.71
C GLU A 76 -37.54 -24.17 -33.70
N ILE A 77 -37.80 -22.93 -34.14
CA ILE A 77 -38.80 -22.66 -35.18
C ILE A 77 -38.44 -23.36 -36.48
N TRP A 78 -37.17 -23.29 -36.90
CA TRP A 78 -36.71 -23.95 -38.11
C TRP A 78 -36.77 -25.47 -37.99
N LEU A 79 -36.26 -26.05 -36.89
CA LEU A 79 -36.31 -27.50 -36.64
C LEU A 79 -37.74 -28.03 -36.64
N LYS A 80 -38.65 -27.30 -35.99
CA LYS A 80 -40.07 -27.65 -35.99
C LYS A 80 -40.68 -27.56 -37.38
N SER A 81 -40.33 -26.54 -38.17
CA SER A 81 -40.77 -26.45 -39.57
C SER A 81 -40.32 -27.67 -40.36
N GLN A 82 -39.09 -28.14 -40.18
CA GLN A 82 -38.60 -29.33 -40.86
C GLN A 82 -39.34 -30.61 -40.41
N GLN A 83 -39.62 -30.75 -39.11
CA GLN A 83 -40.43 -31.85 -38.58
C GLN A 83 -41.85 -31.84 -39.16
N ASP A 84 -42.54 -30.71 -39.12
CA ASP A 84 -43.91 -30.56 -39.61
C ASP A 84 -43.97 -30.83 -41.11
N SER A 85 -43.01 -30.35 -41.89
CA SER A 85 -42.90 -30.61 -43.32
C SER A 85 -42.69 -32.10 -43.64
N ALA A 86 -41.81 -32.79 -42.90
CA ALA A 86 -41.58 -34.23 -43.09
C ALA A 86 -42.78 -35.08 -42.67
N ALA A 87 -43.46 -34.71 -41.57
CA ALA A 87 -44.67 -35.38 -41.11
C ALA A 87 -45.81 -35.25 -42.13
N ASN A 88 -46.07 -34.03 -42.62
CA ASN A 88 -47.09 -33.78 -43.63
C ASN A 88 -46.81 -34.54 -44.93
N PHE A 89 -45.54 -34.69 -45.31
CA PHE A 89 -45.16 -35.50 -46.48
C PHE A 89 -45.42 -37.00 -46.26
N ALA A 90 -45.05 -37.53 -45.10
CA ALA A 90 -45.26 -38.93 -44.75
C ALA A 90 -46.74 -39.31 -44.65
N ASP A 91 -47.60 -38.35 -44.28
CA ASP A 91 -49.07 -38.49 -44.19
C ASP A 91 -49.78 -38.27 -45.55
N ASP A 92 -49.07 -37.90 -46.62
CA ASP A 92 -49.66 -37.70 -47.94
C ASP A 92 -50.18 -39.03 -48.52
N ALA A 93 -51.44 -39.03 -48.96
CA ALA A 93 -52.12 -40.23 -49.46
C ALA A 93 -51.43 -40.85 -50.70
N ALA A 94 -50.79 -40.03 -51.55
CA ALA A 94 -50.05 -40.52 -52.71
C ALA A 94 -48.70 -41.15 -52.29
N VAL A 95 -48.03 -40.59 -51.27
CA VAL A 95 -46.82 -41.17 -50.68
C VAL A 95 -47.13 -42.51 -50.01
N LEU A 96 -48.21 -42.57 -49.21
CA LEU A 96 -48.68 -43.81 -48.61
C LEU A 96 -48.97 -44.88 -49.67
N ALA A 97 -49.79 -44.56 -50.67
CA ALA A 97 -50.18 -45.51 -51.72
C ALA A 97 -48.98 -46.01 -52.54
N ALA A 98 -47.98 -45.15 -52.80
CA ALA A 98 -46.75 -45.57 -53.46
C ALA A 98 -45.90 -46.48 -52.56
N THR A 99 -45.80 -46.15 -51.27
CA THR A 99 -45.04 -46.93 -50.28
C THR A 99 -45.63 -48.32 -50.07
N GLU A 100 -46.95 -48.46 -49.91
CA GLU A 100 -47.61 -49.77 -49.80
C GLU A 100 -47.35 -50.66 -51.01
N GLN A 101 -47.36 -50.09 -52.22
CA GLN A 101 -47.06 -50.84 -53.46
C GLN A 101 -45.60 -51.30 -53.51
N LEU A 102 -44.67 -50.46 -53.03
CA LEU A 102 -43.25 -50.82 -52.97
C LEU A 102 -42.97 -51.87 -51.90
N LEU A 103 -43.61 -51.78 -50.73
CA LEU A 103 -43.54 -52.80 -49.68
C LEU A 103 -44.07 -54.15 -50.18
N ALA A 104 -45.20 -54.17 -50.91
CA ALA A 104 -45.73 -55.39 -51.51
C ALA A 104 -44.77 -56.03 -52.53
N ILE A 105 -43.94 -55.24 -53.21
CA ILE A 105 -42.87 -55.75 -54.10
C ILE A 105 -41.70 -56.29 -53.27
N ALA A 106 -41.37 -55.64 -52.16
CA ALA A 106 -40.27 -56.03 -51.28
C ALA A 106 -40.57 -57.32 -50.48
N ASP A 107 -41.82 -57.55 -50.08
CA ASP A 107 -42.27 -58.72 -49.32
C ASP A 107 -42.46 -59.98 -50.20
N ASP A 108 -42.45 -59.83 -51.52
CA ASP A 108 -42.60 -60.92 -52.48
C ASP A 108 -41.28 -61.71 -52.64
N GLU A 109 -41.08 -62.69 -51.76
CA GLU A 109 -39.90 -63.59 -51.70
C GLU A 109 -39.70 -64.48 -52.95
N SER A 110 -40.60 -64.44 -53.94
CA SER A 110 -40.61 -65.39 -55.07
C SER A 110 -39.63 -65.06 -56.22
N SER A 111 -38.84 -63.98 -56.14
CA SER A 111 -38.09 -63.42 -57.28
C SER A 111 -36.60 -63.17 -57.01
N GLU A 112 -35.73 -63.50 -58.00
CA GLU A 112 -34.26 -63.46 -57.91
C GLU A 112 -33.62 -62.05 -57.82
N SER A 113 -34.37 -60.93 -57.87
CA SER A 113 -33.80 -59.58 -57.63
C SER A 113 -34.83 -58.51 -57.21
N ILE A 114 -35.05 -58.38 -55.91
CA ILE A 114 -35.89 -57.32 -55.29
C ILE A 114 -35.48 -55.89 -55.71
N PRO A 115 -34.17 -55.51 -55.74
CA PRO A 115 -33.75 -54.15 -56.12
C PRO A 115 -34.22 -53.71 -57.51
N VAL A 116 -34.09 -54.58 -58.52
CA VAL A 116 -34.47 -54.25 -59.91
C VAL A 116 -35.98 -54.02 -60.01
N ARG A 117 -36.79 -54.87 -59.36
CA ARG A 117 -38.24 -54.71 -59.35
C ARG A 117 -38.70 -53.42 -58.68
N LEU A 118 -38.07 -53.04 -57.56
CA LEU A 118 -38.36 -51.77 -56.89
C LEU A 118 -38.07 -50.60 -57.84
N LEU A 119 -36.87 -50.56 -58.43
CA LEU A 119 -36.43 -49.48 -59.33
C LEU A 119 -37.29 -49.34 -60.59
N GLU A 120 -37.67 -50.45 -61.22
CA GLU A 120 -38.47 -50.43 -62.46
C GLU A 120 -39.98 -50.21 -62.22
N SER A 121 -40.43 -50.29 -60.97
CA SER A 121 -41.85 -50.20 -60.63
C SER A 121 -42.48 -48.84 -61.00
N PRO A 122 -43.75 -48.82 -61.44
CA PRO A 122 -44.49 -47.57 -61.60
C PRO A 122 -44.64 -46.79 -60.30
N ALA A 123 -44.65 -47.48 -59.16
CA ALA A 123 -44.74 -46.88 -57.83
C ALA A 123 -43.49 -46.06 -57.49
N MET A 124 -42.29 -46.58 -57.76
CA MET A 124 -41.02 -45.87 -57.57
C MET A 124 -40.95 -44.60 -58.42
N LYS A 125 -41.31 -44.67 -59.70
CA LYS A 125 -41.31 -43.50 -60.60
C LYS A 125 -42.24 -42.39 -60.10
N ARG A 126 -43.42 -42.75 -59.59
CA ARG A 126 -44.37 -41.79 -59.01
C ARG A 126 -43.81 -41.20 -57.71
N LEU A 127 -43.28 -42.04 -56.83
CA LEU A 127 -42.72 -41.59 -55.55
C LEU A 127 -41.56 -40.63 -55.76
N LYS A 128 -40.59 -40.95 -56.62
CA LYS A 128 -39.46 -40.05 -56.95
C LYS A 128 -39.97 -38.71 -57.49
N ALA A 129 -40.92 -38.70 -58.42
CA ALA A 129 -41.50 -37.45 -58.92
C ALA A 129 -42.20 -36.61 -57.84
N ILE A 130 -42.85 -37.24 -56.86
CA ILE A 130 -43.48 -36.56 -55.71
C ILE A 130 -42.40 -35.98 -54.80
N VAL A 131 -41.33 -36.75 -54.51
CA VAL A 131 -40.23 -36.30 -53.66
C VAL A 131 -39.44 -35.17 -54.32
N ASP A 132 -39.07 -35.31 -55.59
CA ASP A 132 -38.34 -34.28 -56.35
C ASP A 132 -39.09 -32.94 -56.28
N HIS A 133 -40.41 -32.96 -56.55
CA HIS A 133 -41.24 -31.76 -56.47
C HIS A 133 -41.30 -31.17 -55.07
N TRP A 134 -41.33 -32.00 -54.04
CA TRP A 134 -41.35 -31.56 -52.65
C TRP A 134 -39.99 -30.96 -52.23
N GLN A 135 -38.88 -31.58 -52.63
CA GLN A 135 -37.51 -31.14 -52.34
C GLN A 135 -37.22 -29.77 -52.98
N ASP A 136 -37.72 -29.53 -54.20
CA ASP A 136 -37.60 -28.23 -54.88
C ASP A 136 -38.19 -27.07 -54.04
N HIS A 137 -39.18 -27.35 -53.17
CA HIS A 137 -39.88 -26.32 -52.38
C HIS A 137 -39.44 -26.24 -50.92
N HIS A 138 -38.95 -27.34 -50.34
CA HIS A 138 -38.64 -27.44 -48.90
C HIS A 138 -37.14 -27.57 -48.60
N GLY A 139 -36.31 -27.78 -49.63
CA GLY A 139 -34.90 -28.09 -49.48
C GLY A 139 -34.67 -29.57 -49.11
N GLY A 140 -33.43 -30.02 -49.27
CA GLY A 140 -33.03 -31.41 -49.01
C GLY A 140 -31.91 -31.84 -49.96
N MET A 141 -30.94 -32.59 -49.45
CA MET A 141 -29.88 -33.23 -50.26
C MET A 141 -30.25 -34.64 -50.70
N GLY A 142 -31.39 -35.15 -50.22
CA GLY A 142 -31.91 -36.44 -50.62
C GLY A 142 -32.88 -37.04 -49.62
N PHE A 143 -33.45 -38.18 -49.95
CA PHE A 143 -34.42 -38.91 -49.13
C PHE A 143 -34.13 -40.42 -49.09
N ALA A 144 -34.71 -41.08 -48.10
CA ALA A 144 -34.81 -42.53 -48.03
C ALA A 144 -36.14 -42.93 -47.40
N ILE A 145 -36.72 -44.04 -47.85
CA ILE A 145 -37.82 -44.73 -47.20
C ILE A 145 -37.33 -46.11 -46.78
N LEU A 146 -37.48 -46.42 -45.49
CA LEU A 146 -37.04 -47.67 -44.88
C LEU A 146 -38.24 -48.47 -44.38
N ASP A 147 -38.27 -49.78 -44.59
CA ASP A 147 -39.27 -50.65 -43.97
C ASP A 147 -38.91 -50.98 -42.50
N SER A 148 -39.77 -51.75 -41.84
CA SER A 148 -39.57 -52.22 -40.46
C SER A 148 -38.34 -53.11 -40.25
N GLN A 149 -37.77 -53.65 -41.32
CA GLN A 149 -36.52 -54.43 -41.31
C GLN A 149 -35.29 -53.57 -41.65
N LEU A 150 -35.45 -52.25 -41.78
CA LEU A 150 -34.41 -51.32 -42.25
C LEU A 150 -33.93 -51.60 -43.68
N ARG A 151 -34.79 -52.16 -44.53
CA ARG A 151 -34.55 -52.26 -45.97
C ARG A 151 -34.86 -50.92 -46.62
N VAL A 152 -33.99 -50.46 -47.50
CA VAL A 152 -34.26 -49.26 -48.31
C VAL A 152 -35.29 -49.60 -49.38
N ILE A 153 -36.49 -49.07 -49.24
CA ILE A 153 -37.61 -49.27 -50.16
C ILE A 153 -37.54 -48.24 -51.30
N ALA A 154 -37.10 -47.03 -51.01
CA ALA A 154 -36.83 -45.97 -51.97
C ALA A 154 -35.72 -45.05 -51.47
N GLU A 155 -34.86 -44.56 -52.37
CA GLU A 155 -33.78 -43.60 -52.10
C GLU A 155 -33.37 -42.94 -53.43
N ASP A 156 -32.68 -41.79 -53.36
CA ASP A 156 -32.14 -41.11 -54.55
C ASP A 156 -31.08 -41.95 -55.25
N LEU A 157 -30.20 -42.57 -54.46
CA LEU A 157 -29.12 -43.40 -54.96
C LEU A 157 -29.66 -44.79 -55.31
N ASP A 158 -29.92 -45.04 -56.59
CA ASP A 158 -30.49 -46.30 -57.09
C ASP A 158 -29.71 -47.55 -56.62
N SER A 159 -28.40 -47.43 -56.38
CA SER A 159 -27.54 -48.51 -55.89
C SER A 159 -27.91 -49.02 -54.50
N GLU A 160 -28.62 -48.22 -53.71
CA GLU A 160 -28.95 -48.51 -52.31
C GLU A 160 -30.34 -49.13 -52.14
N VAL A 161 -31.21 -49.00 -53.14
CA VAL A 161 -32.57 -49.55 -53.13
C VAL A 161 -32.54 -51.08 -53.02
N GLY A 162 -33.39 -51.62 -52.15
CA GLY A 162 -33.51 -53.04 -51.84
C GLY A 162 -32.43 -53.60 -50.90
N ARG A 163 -31.45 -52.80 -50.49
CA ARG A 163 -30.43 -53.24 -49.51
C ARG A 163 -30.98 -53.15 -48.10
N LEU A 164 -30.70 -54.18 -47.30
CA LEU A 164 -30.90 -54.16 -45.86
C LEU A 164 -29.78 -53.32 -45.22
N LYS A 165 -30.12 -52.37 -44.36
CA LYS A 165 -29.12 -51.59 -43.61
C LYS A 165 -28.75 -52.31 -42.33
N PRO A 166 -27.51 -52.85 -42.21
CA PRO A 166 -27.08 -53.48 -40.97
C PRO A 166 -26.80 -52.42 -39.91
N GLY A 167 -27.19 -52.70 -38.66
CA GLY A 167 -26.67 -51.98 -37.50
C GLY A 167 -27.70 -51.75 -36.40
N ASP A 168 -27.45 -52.34 -35.24
CA ASP A 168 -28.19 -52.09 -34.00
C ASP A 168 -28.32 -50.59 -33.70
N GLN A 169 -27.28 -49.81 -34.05
CA GLN A 169 -27.25 -48.35 -33.87
C GLN A 169 -28.27 -47.60 -34.73
N LEU A 170 -28.49 -48.01 -35.99
CA LEU A 170 -29.51 -47.37 -36.85
C LEU A 170 -30.92 -47.74 -36.38
N GLN A 171 -31.09 -48.98 -35.91
CA GLN A 171 -32.35 -49.43 -35.34
C GLN A 171 -32.70 -48.67 -34.05
N GLU A 172 -31.76 -48.55 -33.11
CA GLU A 172 -31.92 -47.74 -31.90
C GLU A 172 -32.24 -46.28 -32.22
N MET A 173 -31.56 -45.71 -33.23
CA MET A 173 -31.76 -44.33 -33.65
C MET A 173 -33.18 -44.10 -34.21
N LEU A 174 -33.68 -45.01 -35.05
CA LEU A 174 -34.99 -44.88 -35.70
C LEU A 174 -36.15 -45.44 -34.86
N GLN A 175 -35.89 -46.14 -33.76
CA GLN A 175 -36.93 -46.70 -32.89
C GLN A 175 -38.01 -45.68 -32.48
N PRO A 176 -37.67 -44.45 -32.05
CA PRO A 176 -38.69 -43.45 -31.72
C PRO A 176 -39.62 -43.12 -32.89
N VAL A 177 -39.15 -43.27 -34.13
CA VAL A 177 -39.91 -43.03 -35.35
C VAL A 177 -40.83 -44.21 -35.66
N PHE A 178 -40.34 -45.45 -35.49
CA PHE A 178 -41.19 -46.64 -35.55
C PHE A 178 -42.26 -46.67 -34.45
N ASP A 179 -41.98 -46.07 -33.29
CA ASP A 179 -42.96 -45.85 -32.22
C ASP A 179 -43.97 -44.74 -32.57
N GLY A 180 -43.74 -44.02 -33.67
CA GLY A 180 -44.67 -43.07 -34.26
C GLY A 180 -44.32 -41.59 -34.09
N ASN A 181 -43.12 -41.24 -33.63
CA ASN A 181 -42.73 -39.85 -33.44
C ASN A 181 -41.93 -39.33 -34.66
N THR A 182 -42.20 -38.11 -35.09
CA THR A 182 -41.28 -37.42 -36.01
C THR A 182 -40.06 -36.95 -35.22
N ALA A 183 -38.86 -37.29 -35.69
CA ALA A 183 -37.61 -37.00 -34.99
C ALA A 183 -36.63 -36.24 -35.89
N VAL A 184 -35.88 -35.32 -35.29
CA VAL A 184 -34.73 -34.67 -35.93
C VAL A 184 -33.47 -35.26 -35.31
N PHE A 185 -32.55 -35.71 -36.16
CA PHE A 185 -31.24 -36.18 -35.75
C PHE A 185 -30.21 -35.08 -35.98
N PRO A 186 -29.39 -34.74 -34.98
CA PRO A 186 -28.37 -33.70 -35.11
C PRO A 186 -27.33 -34.07 -36.19
N PRO A 187 -26.52 -33.09 -36.63
CA PRO A 187 -25.48 -33.33 -37.62
C PRO A 187 -24.60 -34.53 -37.27
N MET A 188 -24.39 -35.41 -38.23
CA MET A 188 -23.58 -36.62 -38.10
C MET A 188 -22.79 -36.89 -39.38
N LYS A 189 -21.73 -37.69 -39.29
CA LYS A 189 -20.96 -38.10 -40.45
C LYS A 189 -21.76 -39.15 -41.23
N SER A 190 -21.94 -38.96 -42.54
CA SER A 190 -22.71 -39.87 -43.37
C SER A 190 -22.13 -41.28 -43.32
N LEU A 191 -22.99 -42.26 -43.04
CA LEU A 191 -22.62 -43.69 -43.12
C LEU A 191 -22.57 -44.19 -44.58
N MET A 192 -23.11 -43.39 -45.50
CA MET A 192 -23.32 -43.69 -46.91
C MET A 192 -22.46 -42.76 -47.78
N LEU A 193 -22.23 -43.16 -49.03
CA LEU A 193 -21.69 -42.26 -50.04
C LEU A 193 -22.74 -41.19 -50.34
N VAL A 194 -22.40 -39.94 -50.02
CA VAL A 194 -23.21 -38.77 -50.34
C VAL A 194 -22.32 -37.85 -51.16
N GLU A 195 -22.89 -37.18 -52.16
CA GLU A 195 -22.17 -36.15 -52.90
C GLU A 195 -21.71 -35.05 -51.93
N ASP A 196 -20.41 -34.78 -51.93
CA ASP A 196 -19.84 -33.65 -51.19
C ASP A 196 -20.02 -32.34 -51.96
N ILE A 197 -19.40 -31.25 -51.46
CA ILE A 197 -19.49 -29.92 -52.08
C ILE A 197 -18.96 -29.86 -53.52
N ASP A 198 -18.10 -30.80 -53.90
CA ASP A 198 -17.53 -30.90 -55.25
C ASP A 198 -18.37 -31.85 -56.13
N GLY A 199 -19.50 -32.35 -55.62
CA GLY A 199 -20.34 -33.34 -56.27
C GLY A 199 -19.74 -34.75 -56.25
N ILE A 200 -18.74 -35.01 -55.40
CA ILE A 200 -18.03 -36.29 -55.36
C ILE A 200 -18.68 -37.19 -54.30
N PRO A 201 -19.17 -38.40 -54.65
CA PRO A 201 -19.73 -39.33 -53.68
C PRO A 201 -18.67 -39.77 -52.66
N LYS A 202 -18.84 -39.37 -51.40
CA LYS A 202 -17.91 -39.68 -50.31
C LYS A 202 -18.65 -40.06 -49.03
N ALA A 203 -18.05 -40.95 -48.25
CA ALA A 203 -18.54 -41.29 -46.91
C ALA A 203 -18.00 -40.29 -45.87
N GLY A 204 -18.75 -40.09 -44.80
CA GLY A 204 -18.38 -39.17 -43.72
C GLY A 204 -18.64 -37.70 -44.01
N VAL A 205 -19.43 -37.39 -45.03
CA VAL A 205 -19.93 -36.03 -45.30
C VAL A 205 -20.90 -35.64 -44.19
N PRO A 206 -20.83 -34.43 -43.62
CA PRO A 206 -21.79 -34.03 -42.61
C PRO A 206 -23.22 -33.93 -43.15
N VAL A 207 -24.13 -34.64 -42.50
CA VAL A 207 -25.55 -34.70 -42.87
C VAL A 207 -26.41 -34.59 -41.61
N MET A 208 -27.59 -34.04 -41.77
CA MET A 208 -28.63 -34.02 -40.74
C MET A 208 -29.85 -34.77 -41.28
N PHE A 209 -30.65 -35.40 -40.43
CA PHE A 209 -31.82 -36.15 -40.87
C PHE A 209 -33.08 -35.70 -40.12
N VAL A 210 -34.19 -35.63 -40.84
CA VAL A 210 -35.51 -35.56 -40.24
C VAL A 210 -36.29 -36.78 -40.70
N CYS A 211 -36.80 -37.54 -39.74
CA CYS A 211 -37.50 -38.78 -40.01
C CYS A 211 -38.94 -38.71 -39.51
N ALA A 212 -39.87 -39.17 -40.33
CA ALA A 212 -41.29 -39.22 -40.04
C ALA A 212 -41.85 -40.63 -40.33
N PRO A 213 -42.77 -41.14 -39.50
CA PRO A 213 -43.41 -42.42 -39.76
C PRO A 213 -44.42 -42.32 -40.91
N ILE A 214 -44.39 -43.26 -41.83
CA ILE A 214 -45.47 -43.47 -42.80
C ILE A 214 -46.47 -44.42 -42.18
N ARG A 215 -47.73 -43.98 -42.08
CA ARG A 215 -48.80 -44.72 -41.40
C ARG A 215 -49.84 -45.23 -42.39
N ASN A 216 -50.26 -46.48 -42.22
CA ASN A 216 -51.39 -47.01 -42.97
C ASN A 216 -52.73 -46.43 -42.47
N ALA A 217 -53.84 -46.79 -43.14
CA ALA A 217 -55.18 -46.35 -42.77
C ALA A 217 -55.63 -46.80 -41.35
N ALA A 218 -54.98 -47.81 -40.76
CA ALA A 218 -55.21 -48.27 -39.38
C ALA A 218 -54.36 -47.49 -38.35
N GLY A 219 -53.46 -46.60 -38.80
CA GLY A 219 -52.55 -45.82 -37.96
C GLY A 219 -51.24 -46.52 -37.62
N GLU A 220 -51.01 -47.73 -38.14
CA GLU A 220 -49.79 -48.51 -37.91
C GLU A 220 -48.64 -47.96 -38.75
N VAL A 221 -47.44 -47.86 -38.17
CA VAL A 221 -46.24 -47.43 -38.88
C VAL A 221 -45.75 -48.57 -39.76
N ILE A 222 -45.78 -48.37 -41.08
CA ILE A 222 -45.38 -49.39 -42.06
C ILE A 222 -43.99 -49.14 -42.64
N ALA A 223 -43.53 -47.89 -42.61
CA ALA A 223 -42.22 -47.47 -43.07
C ALA A 223 -41.81 -46.16 -42.40
N VAL A 224 -40.52 -45.79 -42.52
CA VAL A 224 -39.97 -44.52 -42.09
C VAL A 224 -39.53 -43.73 -43.31
N PHE A 225 -40.08 -42.53 -43.48
CA PHE A 225 -39.55 -41.53 -44.39
C PHE A 225 -38.43 -40.77 -43.69
N GLY A 226 -37.28 -40.63 -44.34
CA GLY A 226 -36.16 -39.82 -43.87
C GLY A 226 -35.73 -38.84 -44.94
N ILE A 227 -35.66 -37.56 -44.60
CA ILE A 227 -35.04 -36.53 -45.43
C ILE A 227 -33.67 -36.15 -44.90
N ARG A 228 -32.71 -36.01 -45.81
CA ARG A 228 -31.34 -35.60 -45.56
C ARG A 228 -31.22 -34.09 -45.78
N LEU A 229 -30.81 -33.36 -44.75
CA LEU A 229 -30.58 -31.93 -44.77
C LEU A 229 -29.09 -31.62 -44.75
N ASN A 230 -28.70 -30.50 -45.37
CA ASN A 230 -27.34 -29.98 -45.31
C ASN A 230 -27.15 -29.11 -44.06
N PRO A 231 -26.43 -29.59 -43.02
CA PRO A 231 -26.25 -28.80 -41.81
C PRO A 231 -25.38 -27.56 -42.02
N ARG A 232 -24.64 -27.46 -43.14
CA ARG A 232 -23.85 -26.27 -43.48
C ARG A 232 -24.73 -25.12 -43.97
N ALA A 233 -25.71 -25.43 -44.82
CA ALA A 233 -26.49 -24.42 -45.53
C ALA A 233 -27.44 -23.65 -44.60
N GLU A 234 -28.21 -24.36 -43.77
CA GLU A 234 -29.26 -23.72 -42.97
C GLU A 234 -28.97 -23.79 -41.47
N PHE A 235 -28.67 -24.98 -40.94
CA PHE A 235 -28.44 -25.18 -39.49
C PHE A 235 -27.29 -24.33 -38.94
N SER A 236 -26.11 -24.34 -39.60
CA SER A 236 -24.99 -23.50 -39.21
C SER A 236 -25.26 -22.01 -39.46
N GLN A 237 -25.96 -21.67 -40.55
CA GLN A 237 -26.23 -20.29 -40.92
C GLN A 237 -27.11 -19.58 -39.88
N ILE A 238 -28.13 -20.26 -39.34
CA ILE A 238 -29.04 -19.72 -38.31
C ILE A 238 -28.25 -19.19 -37.11
N LEU A 239 -27.26 -19.96 -36.62
CA LEU A 239 -26.44 -19.58 -35.47
C LEU A 239 -25.31 -18.58 -35.81
N GLN A 240 -25.09 -18.25 -37.08
CA GLN A 240 -24.05 -17.31 -37.50
C GLN A 240 -24.57 -15.89 -37.77
N VAL A 241 -25.89 -15.67 -37.76
CA VAL A 241 -26.49 -14.36 -38.09
C VAL A 241 -26.25 -13.33 -37.00
N ALA A 242 -26.59 -13.65 -35.76
CA ALA A 242 -26.42 -12.75 -34.61
C ALA A 242 -25.04 -12.94 -33.99
N ARG A 243 -24.42 -11.83 -33.54
CA ARG A 243 -23.13 -11.89 -32.82
C ARG A 243 -22.93 -10.73 -31.87
N VAL A 244 -22.23 -11.01 -30.78
CA VAL A 244 -21.72 -9.98 -29.86
C VAL A 244 -20.34 -9.51 -30.31
N GLY A 245 -20.24 -8.25 -30.76
CA GLY A 245 -18.96 -7.67 -31.16
C GLY A 245 -18.31 -8.38 -32.36
N LYS A 246 -16.98 -8.35 -32.42
CA LYS A 246 -16.21 -8.96 -33.51
C LYS A 246 -15.84 -10.42 -33.23
N THR A 247 -15.56 -10.73 -31.98
CA THR A 247 -15.11 -12.04 -31.47
C THR A 247 -16.25 -12.96 -31.04
N GLY A 248 -17.49 -12.46 -31.01
CA GLY A 248 -18.65 -13.29 -30.68
C GLY A 248 -18.91 -14.41 -31.69
N GLU A 249 -19.21 -15.59 -31.20
CA GLU A 249 -19.70 -16.72 -31.98
C GLU A 249 -20.82 -17.45 -31.24
N THR A 250 -21.76 -18.01 -31.99
CA THR A 250 -22.75 -18.95 -31.48
C THR A 250 -22.59 -20.28 -32.23
N TYR A 251 -22.59 -21.40 -31.51
CA TYR A 251 -22.42 -22.72 -32.09
C TYR A 251 -23.20 -23.80 -31.33
N ALA A 252 -23.52 -24.89 -32.02
CA ALA A 252 -24.14 -26.08 -31.42
C ALA A 252 -23.11 -27.19 -31.17
N PHE A 253 -23.37 -28.08 -30.21
CA PHE A 253 -22.49 -29.20 -29.87
C PHE A 253 -23.23 -30.39 -29.25
N ASP A 254 -22.69 -31.60 -29.43
CA ASP A 254 -23.28 -32.84 -28.92
C ASP A 254 -22.89 -33.14 -27.46
N SER A 255 -23.41 -34.25 -26.92
CA SER A 255 -23.15 -34.70 -25.55
C SER A 255 -21.71 -35.15 -25.30
N LYS A 256 -20.94 -35.40 -26.37
CA LYS A 256 -19.51 -35.71 -26.33
C LYS A 256 -18.66 -34.45 -26.46
N GLY A 257 -19.29 -33.27 -26.53
CA GLY A 257 -18.65 -31.98 -26.74
C GLY A 257 -18.06 -31.83 -28.13
N ILE A 258 -18.59 -32.49 -29.15
CA ILE A 258 -18.21 -32.29 -30.55
C ILE A 258 -19.07 -31.18 -31.14
N MET A 259 -18.44 -30.23 -31.82
CA MET A 259 -19.12 -29.12 -32.46
C MET A 259 -19.99 -29.60 -33.64
N LEU A 260 -21.25 -29.17 -33.68
CA LEU A 260 -22.26 -29.56 -34.68
C LEU A 260 -22.49 -28.51 -35.77
N THR A 261 -21.97 -27.29 -35.58
CA THR A 261 -21.99 -26.21 -36.57
C THR A 261 -20.57 -25.83 -36.99
N SER A 262 -20.43 -25.15 -38.13
CA SER A 262 -19.14 -24.56 -38.50
C SER A 262 -18.85 -23.34 -37.63
N SER A 263 -17.70 -23.31 -36.99
CA SER A 263 -17.10 -22.15 -36.34
C SER A 263 -16.66 -21.13 -37.38
N ARG A 264 -16.85 -19.86 -37.04
CA ARG A 264 -16.35 -18.75 -37.82
C ARG A 264 -14.83 -18.55 -37.72
N PHE A 265 -14.17 -19.31 -36.85
CA PHE A 265 -12.73 -19.27 -36.62
C PHE A 265 -12.01 -20.45 -37.28
N ASP A 266 -12.60 -21.09 -38.30
CA ASP A 266 -11.99 -22.22 -39.01
C ASP A 266 -10.57 -21.93 -39.52
N ASP A 267 -10.32 -20.74 -40.05
CA ASP A 267 -8.97 -20.33 -40.48
C ASP A 267 -7.99 -20.25 -39.29
N ASP A 268 -8.43 -19.70 -38.16
CA ASP A 268 -7.61 -19.64 -36.93
C ASP A 268 -7.36 -21.06 -36.39
N LEU A 269 -8.37 -21.93 -36.47
CA LEU A 269 -8.30 -23.33 -36.07
C LEU A 269 -7.31 -24.14 -36.91
N LYS A 270 -7.22 -23.88 -38.21
CA LYS A 270 -6.19 -24.43 -39.10
C LYS A 270 -4.80 -23.94 -38.69
N GLN A 271 -4.65 -22.63 -38.45
CA GLN A 271 -3.38 -22.03 -38.03
C GLN A 271 -2.85 -22.59 -36.71
N ILE A 272 -3.72 -22.85 -35.72
CA ILE A 272 -3.32 -23.44 -34.44
C ILE A 272 -3.22 -24.97 -34.47
N GLY A 273 -3.52 -25.60 -35.61
CA GLY A 273 -3.41 -27.05 -35.83
C GLY A 273 -4.51 -27.88 -35.17
N LEU A 274 -5.68 -27.29 -34.87
CA LEU A 274 -6.88 -28.03 -34.46
C LEU A 274 -7.67 -28.58 -35.65
N LEU A 275 -7.52 -27.97 -36.82
CA LEU A 275 -8.04 -28.46 -38.09
C LEU A 275 -6.91 -28.75 -39.06
N VAL A 276 -7.17 -29.64 -40.00
CA VAL A 276 -6.28 -29.87 -41.15
C VAL A 276 -6.34 -28.64 -42.05
N ASP A 277 -5.16 -28.16 -42.45
CA ASP A 277 -5.01 -26.97 -43.29
C ASP A 277 -5.29 -27.33 -44.77
N ASP A 278 -6.57 -27.55 -45.08
CA ASP A 278 -7.10 -27.75 -46.43
C ASP A 278 -8.44 -27.02 -46.60
N ASP A 279 -8.86 -26.81 -47.85
CA ASP A 279 -10.07 -26.03 -48.19
C ASP A 279 -11.38 -26.75 -47.83
N ASN A 280 -11.35 -28.08 -47.63
CA ASN A 280 -12.55 -28.90 -47.45
C ASN A 280 -12.81 -29.28 -45.97
N THR A 281 -11.84 -29.03 -45.09
CA THR A 281 -11.92 -29.30 -43.66
C THR A 281 -12.47 -28.08 -42.92
N GLU A 282 -13.58 -28.31 -42.23
CA GLU A 282 -14.28 -27.35 -41.37
C GLU A 282 -14.35 -27.88 -39.93
N SER A 283 -14.69 -27.01 -38.98
CA SER A 283 -14.86 -27.40 -37.57
C SER A 283 -16.06 -28.30 -37.28
N LEU A 284 -17.09 -28.24 -38.13
CA LEU A 284 -18.29 -29.05 -38.02
C LEU A 284 -17.91 -30.54 -37.96
N LEU A 285 -18.26 -31.21 -36.85
CA LEU A 285 -17.94 -32.61 -36.51
C LEU A 285 -16.44 -32.96 -36.43
N ASN A 286 -15.55 -31.96 -36.41
CA ASN A 286 -14.10 -32.16 -36.34
C ASN A 286 -13.45 -31.47 -35.13
N VAL A 287 -14.15 -30.57 -34.43
CA VAL A 287 -13.64 -29.89 -33.24
C VAL A 287 -14.33 -30.40 -31.97
N ALA A 288 -13.54 -30.79 -30.98
CA ALA A 288 -14.01 -31.10 -29.63
C ALA A 288 -13.84 -29.89 -28.70
N LEU A 289 -14.86 -29.58 -27.91
CA LEU A 289 -14.93 -28.48 -26.94
C LEU A 289 -14.17 -28.80 -25.66
N ARG A 290 -12.84 -28.84 -25.76
CA ARG A 290 -11.93 -29.16 -24.65
C ARG A 290 -11.08 -27.95 -24.30
N ASP A 291 -10.86 -27.73 -22.99
CA ASP A 291 -9.97 -26.65 -22.53
C ASP A 291 -8.50 -27.10 -22.67
N PRO A 292 -7.71 -26.48 -23.56
CA PRO A 292 -6.31 -26.81 -23.75
C PRO A 292 -5.39 -26.42 -22.58
N GLY A 293 -5.88 -25.65 -21.60
CA GLY A 293 -5.08 -25.18 -20.47
C GLY A 293 -4.05 -24.10 -20.84
N VAL A 294 -4.00 -23.65 -22.09
CA VAL A 294 -3.22 -22.51 -22.59
C VAL A 294 -3.92 -21.84 -23.77
N ASP A 295 -3.71 -20.54 -23.96
CA ASP A 295 -4.17 -19.81 -25.16
C ASP A 295 -3.32 -20.21 -26.39
N MET A 296 -3.88 -21.06 -27.25
CA MET A 296 -3.18 -21.62 -28.41
C MET A 296 -2.97 -20.58 -29.51
N THR A 297 -3.81 -19.54 -29.59
CA THR A 297 -3.69 -18.45 -30.57
C THR A 297 -2.40 -17.63 -30.39
N ARG A 298 -1.76 -17.74 -29.22
CA ARG A 298 -0.47 -17.12 -28.90
C ARG A 298 0.73 -18.03 -29.15
N GLY A 299 0.56 -19.10 -29.93
CA GLY A 299 1.62 -20.07 -30.26
C GLY A 299 2.02 -20.99 -29.10
N LYS A 300 1.23 -21.05 -28.02
CA LYS A 300 1.46 -21.98 -26.91
C LYS A 300 0.88 -23.35 -27.23
N ARG A 301 1.53 -24.41 -26.76
CA ARG A 301 1.08 -25.79 -26.95
C ARG A 301 0.51 -26.37 -25.65
N PRO A 302 -0.63 -27.08 -25.71
CA PRO A 302 -1.20 -27.78 -24.56
C PRO A 302 -0.25 -28.85 -24.02
N ALA A 303 -0.32 -29.11 -22.71
CA ALA A 303 0.45 -30.18 -22.07
C ALA A 303 -0.19 -31.57 -22.30
N LEU A 304 -1.52 -31.64 -22.35
CA LEU A 304 -2.30 -32.86 -22.52
C LEU A 304 -2.75 -33.04 -23.97
N ARG A 305 -2.93 -34.29 -24.41
CA ARG A 305 -3.53 -34.59 -25.72
C ARG A 305 -5.01 -34.19 -25.71
N ARG A 306 -5.58 -33.92 -26.89
CA ARG A 306 -6.95 -33.38 -27.01
C ARG A 306 -8.02 -34.23 -26.31
N HIS A 307 -7.92 -35.56 -26.37
CA HIS A 307 -8.89 -36.46 -25.72
C HIS A 307 -8.71 -36.57 -24.19
N GLU A 308 -7.54 -36.18 -23.67
CA GLU A 308 -7.22 -36.16 -22.23
C GLU A 308 -7.57 -34.82 -21.57
N GLN A 309 -7.79 -33.79 -22.38
CA GLN A 309 -8.19 -32.47 -21.92
C GLN A 309 -9.61 -32.51 -21.33
N PRO A 310 -9.90 -31.77 -20.25
CA PRO A 310 -11.26 -31.65 -19.74
C PRO A 310 -12.14 -30.89 -20.73
N PHE A 311 -13.45 -31.03 -20.61
CA PHE A 311 -14.38 -30.14 -21.29
C PHE A 311 -14.13 -28.69 -20.90
N THR A 312 -14.46 -27.75 -21.79
CA THR A 312 -14.58 -26.34 -21.39
C THR A 312 -15.61 -26.21 -20.28
N ALA A 313 -15.50 -25.17 -19.45
CA ALA A 313 -16.44 -24.97 -18.33
C ALA A 313 -17.90 -24.92 -18.80
N MET A 314 -18.13 -24.27 -19.95
CA MET A 314 -19.42 -24.25 -20.63
C MET A 314 -19.87 -25.66 -21.04
N ALA A 315 -19.05 -26.40 -21.80
CA ALA A 315 -19.44 -27.71 -22.31
C ALA A 315 -19.67 -28.71 -21.17
N ALA A 316 -18.88 -28.66 -20.10
CA ALA A 316 -19.08 -29.47 -18.89
C ALA A 316 -20.42 -29.16 -18.20
N SER A 317 -20.80 -27.88 -18.13
CA SER A 317 -22.06 -27.45 -17.52
C SER A 317 -23.27 -27.86 -18.37
N ALA A 318 -23.22 -27.57 -19.67
CA ALA A 318 -24.30 -27.85 -20.61
C ALA A 318 -24.56 -29.35 -20.78
N THR A 319 -23.50 -30.17 -20.93
CA THR A 319 -23.66 -31.64 -21.06
C THR A 319 -24.17 -32.31 -19.79
N ALA A 320 -24.12 -31.62 -18.65
CA ALA A 320 -24.77 -32.04 -17.41
C ALA A 320 -26.25 -31.58 -17.32
N GLY A 321 -26.80 -30.97 -18.38
CA GLY A 321 -28.17 -30.47 -18.45
C GLY A 321 -28.39 -29.08 -17.85
N HIS A 322 -27.32 -28.31 -17.59
CA HIS A 322 -27.45 -26.98 -16.99
C HIS A 322 -27.29 -25.87 -18.04
N SER A 323 -28.31 -25.01 -18.14
CA SER A 323 -28.21 -23.73 -18.84
C SER A 323 -27.64 -22.65 -17.92
N GLY A 324 -26.91 -21.69 -18.47
CA GLY A 324 -26.34 -20.62 -17.65
C GLY A 324 -25.52 -19.60 -18.43
N VAL A 325 -25.06 -18.60 -17.70
CA VAL A 325 -24.21 -17.52 -18.21
C VAL A 325 -23.01 -17.34 -17.30
N ASN A 326 -21.82 -17.18 -17.88
CA ASN A 326 -20.59 -16.93 -17.15
C ASN A 326 -19.83 -15.74 -17.75
N VAL A 327 -19.75 -14.67 -16.96
CA VAL A 327 -19.04 -13.42 -17.26
C VAL A 327 -17.78 -13.22 -16.42
N ASP A 328 -17.44 -14.19 -15.55
CA ASP A 328 -16.20 -14.20 -14.76
C ASP A 328 -15.01 -14.78 -15.53
N SER A 329 -15.28 -15.24 -16.75
CA SER A 329 -14.36 -15.80 -17.73
C SER A 329 -13.92 -17.23 -17.47
N TYR A 330 -13.86 -17.97 -18.57
CA TYR A 330 -13.31 -19.31 -18.68
C TYR A 330 -12.63 -19.42 -20.05
N ARG A 331 -12.04 -20.57 -20.37
CA ARG A 331 -11.38 -20.78 -21.66
C ARG A 331 -12.25 -21.59 -22.60
N ASP A 332 -12.28 -21.14 -23.84
CA ASP A 332 -12.93 -21.86 -24.93
C ASP A 332 -12.05 -23.02 -25.45
N TYR A 333 -12.49 -23.64 -26.54
CA TYR A 333 -11.81 -24.75 -27.19
C TYR A 333 -10.45 -24.38 -27.82
N ARG A 334 -10.18 -23.08 -28.04
CA ARG A 334 -8.90 -22.50 -28.51
C ARG A 334 -7.98 -22.14 -27.33
N GLY A 335 -8.53 -22.12 -26.11
CA GLY A 335 -7.85 -21.68 -24.89
C GLY A 335 -7.91 -20.18 -24.64
N VAL A 336 -8.67 -19.45 -25.45
CA VAL A 336 -8.85 -18.00 -25.32
C VAL A 336 -9.78 -17.73 -24.12
N PRO A 337 -9.46 -16.76 -23.25
CA PRO A 337 -10.39 -16.33 -22.21
C PRO A 337 -11.64 -15.70 -22.84
N VAL A 338 -12.77 -16.37 -22.66
CA VAL A 338 -14.08 -15.97 -23.16
C VAL A 338 -15.05 -15.74 -21.99
N VAL A 339 -16.17 -15.12 -22.32
CA VAL A 339 -17.41 -15.06 -21.53
C VAL A 339 -18.52 -15.58 -22.42
N GLY A 340 -19.53 -16.23 -21.85
CA GLY A 340 -20.55 -16.87 -22.67
C GLY A 340 -21.81 -17.26 -21.92
N ALA A 341 -22.84 -17.56 -22.70
CA ALA A 341 -24.10 -18.13 -22.25
C ALA A 341 -24.37 -19.41 -23.03
N TRP A 342 -25.03 -20.38 -22.41
CA TRP A 342 -25.33 -21.66 -23.04
C TRP A 342 -26.64 -22.25 -22.53
N THR A 343 -27.22 -23.12 -23.35
CA THR A 343 -28.39 -23.91 -23.00
C THR A 343 -28.28 -25.31 -23.58
N TRP A 344 -28.87 -26.29 -22.91
CA TRP A 344 -28.97 -27.65 -23.40
C TRP A 344 -30.40 -27.92 -23.88
N LEU A 345 -30.55 -28.40 -25.12
CA LEU A 345 -31.86 -28.70 -25.72
C LEU A 345 -32.14 -30.20 -25.60
N ASP A 346 -32.71 -30.62 -24.47
CA ASP A 346 -32.97 -32.03 -24.16
C ASP A 346 -33.75 -32.76 -25.26
N HIS A 347 -34.73 -32.09 -25.87
CA HIS A 347 -35.56 -32.68 -26.92
C HIS A 347 -34.75 -33.07 -28.17
N TYR A 348 -33.70 -32.32 -28.50
CA TYR A 348 -32.87 -32.55 -29.69
C TYR A 348 -31.52 -33.20 -29.38
N GLY A 349 -31.14 -33.30 -28.10
CA GLY A 349 -29.92 -33.98 -27.66
C GLY A 349 -28.62 -33.23 -27.92
N PHE A 350 -28.67 -31.90 -28.06
CA PHE A 350 -27.50 -31.04 -28.26
C PHE A 350 -27.60 -29.72 -27.49
N GLY A 351 -26.46 -29.08 -27.25
CA GLY A 351 -26.37 -27.77 -26.61
C GLY A 351 -26.10 -26.66 -27.62
N VAL A 352 -26.51 -25.44 -27.29
CA VAL A 352 -26.17 -24.21 -28.02
C VAL A 352 -25.45 -23.27 -27.05
N ALA A 353 -24.33 -22.70 -27.50
CA ALA A 353 -23.57 -21.75 -26.72
C ALA A 353 -23.23 -20.52 -27.55
N THR A 354 -23.25 -19.36 -26.90
CA THR A 354 -22.75 -18.10 -27.44
C THR A 354 -21.60 -17.60 -26.58
N GLU A 355 -20.46 -17.30 -27.19
CA GLU A 355 -19.23 -16.93 -26.51
C GLU A 355 -18.59 -15.71 -27.18
N ALA A 356 -17.95 -14.85 -26.40
CA ALA A 356 -17.17 -13.72 -26.90
C ALA A 356 -15.87 -13.57 -26.12
N ASP A 357 -14.82 -13.04 -26.78
CA ASP A 357 -13.53 -12.85 -26.11
C ASP A 357 -13.66 -11.86 -24.96
N GLN A 358 -13.17 -12.25 -23.79
CA GLN A 358 -13.16 -11.39 -22.60
C GLN A 358 -12.42 -10.07 -22.87
N SER A 359 -11.37 -10.12 -23.69
CA SER A 359 -10.57 -8.95 -24.02
C SER A 359 -11.33 -7.88 -24.82
N GLU A 360 -12.27 -8.31 -25.68
CA GLU A 360 -13.15 -7.40 -26.40
C GLU A 360 -14.31 -6.95 -25.50
N ALA A 361 -14.95 -7.88 -24.80
CA ALA A 361 -16.10 -7.61 -23.94
C ALA A 361 -15.80 -6.54 -22.86
N PHE A 362 -14.61 -6.59 -22.26
CA PHE A 362 -14.19 -5.63 -21.23
C PHE A 362 -13.25 -4.54 -21.73
N LYS A 363 -13.06 -4.39 -23.05
CA LYS A 363 -12.12 -3.40 -23.63
C LYS A 363 -12.37 -1.98 -23.12
N THR A 364 -13.64 -1.57 -23.06
CA THR A 364 -14.05 -0.25 -22.56
C THR A 364 -13.72 -0.07 -21.08
N LEU A 365 -13.96 -1.10 -20.26
CA LEU A 365 -13.64 -1.09 -18.83
C LEU A 365 -12.14 -0.96 -18.60
N TYR A 366 -11.33 -1.74 -19.33
CA TYR A 366 -9.87 -1.65 -19.24
C TYR A 366 -9.35 -0.28 -19.68
N GLY A 367 -9.95 0.32 -20.72
CA GLY A 367 -9.66 1.70 -21.13
C GLY A 367 -9.92 2.70 -20.00
N LEU A 368 -11.08 2.62 -19.35
CA LEU A 368 -11.47 3.50 -18.24
C LEU A 368 -10.56 3.30 -17.01
N LYS A 369 -10.23 2.05 -16.65
CA LYS A 369 -9.29 1.77 -15.55
C LYS A 369 -7.91 2.35 -15.83
N ARG A 370 -7.41 2.24 -17.07
CA ARG A 370 -6.12 2.83 -17.47
C ARG A 370 -6.13 4.35 -17.40
N THR A 371 -7.17 5.01 -17.91
CA THR A 371 -7.25 6.48 -17.82
C THR A 371 -7.36 6.96 -16.38
N PHE A 372 -8.13 6.27 -15.53
CA PHE A 372 -8.20 6.56 -14.10
C PHE A 372 -6.84 6.42 -13.40
N LEU A 373 -6.12 5.32 -13.63
CA LEU A 373 -4.78 5.11 -13.07
C LEU A 373 -3.76 6.14 -13.57
N LEU A 374 -3.84 6.55 -14.84
CA LEU A 374 -3.00 7.61 -15.39
C LEU A 374 -3.27 8.95 -14.72
N LEU A 375 -4.54 9.32 -14.52
CA LEU A 375 -4.92 10.56 -13.82
C LEU A 375 -4.44 10.53 -12.36
N LEU A 376 -4.58 9.39 -11.67
CA LEU A 376 -4.09 9.22 -10.31
C LEU A 376 -2.55 9.33 -10.24
N GLY A 377 -1.86 8.72 -11.20
CA GLY A 377 -0.40 8.81 -11.33
C GLY A 377 0.08 10.25 -11.58
N LEU A 378 -0.61 11.00 -12.45
CA LEU A 378 -0.33 12.42 -12.69
C LEU A 378 -0.54 13.26 -11.43
N LEU A 379 -1.62 13.01 -10.68
CA LEU A 379 -1.92 13.73 -9.44
C LEU A 379 -0.87 13.45 -8.35
N ALA A 380 -0.44 12.18 -8.21
CA ALA A 380 0.65 11.80 -7.32
C ALA A 380 1.99 12.43 -7.76
N GLY A 381 2.28 12.46 -9.06
CA GLY A 381 3.44 13.14 -9.63
C GLY A 381 3.46 14.64 -9.34
N MET A 382 2.32 15.31 -9.48
CA MET A 382 2.19 16.74 -9.17
C MET A 382 2.37 17.02 -7.67
N ALA A 383 1.82 16.16 -6.80
CA ALA A 383 2.01 16.27 -5.35
C ALA A 383 3.47 16.09 -4.92
N THR A 384 4.19 15.12 -5.50
CA THR A 384 5.62 14.90 -5.20
C THR A 384 6.50 16.05 -5.71
N LEU A 385 6.21 16.56 -6.91
CA LEU A 385 6.88 17.74 -7.45
C LEU A 385 6.68 18.97 -6.55
N ASN A 386 5.45 19.23 -6.11
CA ASN A 386 5.14 20.32 -5.19
C ASN A 386 5.88 20.17 -3.86
N ALA A 387 5.91 18.97 -3.28
CA ALA A 387 6.67 18.70 -2.06
C ALA A 387 8.18 18.90 -2.24
N PHE A 388 8.72 18.53 -3.40
CA PHE A 388 10.13 18.75 -3.75
C PHE A 388 10.46 20.24 -3.89
N LEU A 389 9.64 21.00 -4.62
CA LEU A 389 9.79 22.45 -4.77
C LEU A 389 9.70 23.17 -3.43
N ALA A 390 8.74 22.79 -2.57
CA ALA A 390 8.60 23.32 -1.22
C ALA A 390 9.86 23.07 -0.37
N ARG A 391 10.39 21.83 -0.36
CA ARG A 391 11.64 21.51 0.35
C ARG A 391 12.83 22.30 -0.16
N ARG A 392 12.93 22.50 -1.48
CA ARG A 392 14.01 23.29 -2.10
C ARG A 392 13.90 24.76 -1.69
N ALA A 393 12.71 25.33 -1.70
CA ALA A 393 12.45 26.70 -1.26
C ALA A 393 12.85 26.91 0.21
N SER A 394 12.45 26.02 1.12
CA SER A 394 12.81 26.10 2.54
C SER A 394 14.32 26.02 2.78
N ARG A 395 15.06 25.22 2.00
CA ARG A 395 16.54 25.16 2.10
C ARG A 395 17.20 26.47 1.65
N MET A 396 16.66 27.13 0.62
CA MET A 396 17.21 28.41 0.16
C MET A 396 16.96 29.53 1.17
N GLU A 397 15.78 29.57 1.79
CA GLU A 397 15.44 30.55 2.83
C GLU A 397 16.36 30.43 4.06
N TYR A 398 16.70 29.20 4.48
CA TYR A 398 17.63 28.96 5.58
C TYR A 398 19.05 29.47 5.28
N ARG A 399 19.57 29.21 4.08
CA ARG A 399 20.91 29.66 3.66
C ARG A 399 21.00 31.18 3.55
N ALA A 400 19.92 31.84 3.11
CA ALA A 400 19.86 33.30 3.03
C ALA A 400 19.92 33.95 4.42
N ARG A 401 19.22 33.38 5.43
CA ARG A 401 19.25 33.89 6.81
C ARG A 401 20.62 33.72 7.48
N ASP A 402 21.29 32.59 7.25
CA ASP A 402 22.61 32.33 7.85
C ASP A 402 23.69 33.29 7.29
N MET A 403 23.66 33.58 5.98
CA MET A 403 24.56 34.57 5.36
C MET A 403 24.29 36.00 5.85
N ALA A 404 23.03 36.36 6.08
CA ALA A 404 22.66 37.68 6.58
C ALA A 404 23.17 37.94 8.01
N ILE A 405 23.29 36.91 8.84
CA ILE A 405 23.80 37.03 10.22
C ILE A 405 25.33 37.08 10.25
N ARG A 406 26.02 36.28 9.43
CA ARG A 406 27.50 36.32 9.32
C ARG A 406 28.02 37.65 8.76
N ALA A 407 27.21 38.34 7.95
CA ALA A 407 27.55 39.66 7.42
C ALA A 407 27.31 40.82 8.41
N ARG A 408 26.75 40.56 9.61
CA ARG A 408 26.45 41.61 10.60
C ARG A 408 27.65 41.91 11.49
N LYS A 409 28.11 43.15 11.41
CA LYS A 409 28.96 43.80 12.41
C LYS A 409 28.08 44.27 13.58
N LEU A 410 28.39 43.83 14.79
CA LEU A 410 27.69 44.21 16.02
C LEU A 410 28.54 45.26 16.77
N GLY A 411 28.24 46.54 16.55
CA GLY A 411 29.07 47.62 17.10
C GLY A 411 30.51 47.53 16.59
N GLN A 412 31.45 47.25 17.49
CA GLN A 412 32.89 47.09 17.19
C GLN A 412 33.33 45.63 17.02
N TYR A 413 32.40 44.69 16.98
CA TYR A 413 32.69 43.26 16.92
C TYR A 413 32.22 42.61 15.62
N HIS A 414 33.07 41.76 15.06
CA HIS A 414 32.73 40.87 13.95
C HIS A 414 32.36 39.47 14.45
N LEU A 415 31.27 38.91 13.95
CA LEU A 415 30.85 37.54 14.25
C LEU A 415 31.51 36.55 13.28
N ASP A 416 32.22 35.55 13.82
CA ASP A 416 32.94 34.55 13.03
C ASP A 416 32.16 33.23 12.96
N VAL A 417 32.03 32.55 14.11
CA VAL A 417 31.52 31.17 14.20
C VAL A 417 30.51 31.08 15.34
N LEU A 418 29.38 30.42 15.09
CA LEU A 418 28.42 30.09 16.16
C LEU A 418 29.06 29.14 17.17
N LEU A 419 29.17 29.56 18.45
CA LEU A 419 29.70 28.70 19.52
C LEU A 419 28.61 27.83 20.15
N GLY A 420 27.38 28.34 20.26
CA GLY A 420 26.27 27.58 20.85
C GLY A 420 24.96 28.35 20.90
N ARG A 421 23.85 27.63 21.06
CA ARG A 421 22.50 28.19 21.26
C ARG A 421 21.97 27.74 22.61
N GLY A 422 21.60 28.67 23.47
CA GLY A 422 21.00 28.41 24.78
C GLY A 422 19.56 28.90 24.89
N GLY A 423 18.93 28.66 26.05
CA GLY A 423 17.53 29.01 26.28
C GLY A 423 17.22 30.51 26.12
N MET A 424 18.19 31.38 26.42
CA MET A 424 18.04 32.83 26.43
C MET A 424 18.68 33.54 25.22
N GLY A 425 19.36 32.80 24.33
CA GLY A 425 20.03 33.43 23.19
C GLY A 425 21.14 32.58 22.58
N THR A 426 21.88 33.22 21.67
CA THR A 426 22.91 32.58 20.84
C THR A 426 24.28 33.18 21.11
N VAL A 427 25.30 32.34 21.31
CA VAL A 427 26.69 32.76 21.56
C VAL A 427 27.54 32.52 20.31
N TYR A 428 28.25 33.54 19.85
CA TYR A 428 29.18 33.48 18.73
C TYR A 428 30.61 33.74 19.19
N ARG A 429 31.57 33.12 18.52
CA ARG A 429 32.96 33.54 18.50
C ARG A 429 33.03 34.72 17.56
N GLY A 430 33.70 35.76 18.02
CA GLY A 430 34.02 36.91 17.21
C GLY A 430 35.35 37.49 17.61
N HIS A 431 35.64 38.63 17.04
CA HIS A 431 36.78 39.44 17.45
C HIS A 431 36.40 40.91 17.45
N HIS A 432 37.02 41.66 18.36
CA HIS A 432 36.92 43.12 18.35
C HIS A 432 37.74 43.66 17.18
N ASP A 433 37.19 44.55 16.35
CA ASP A 433 37.80 44.98 15.10
C ASP A 433 39.17 45.63 15.26
N MET A 434 39.29 46.59 16.20
CA MET A 434 40.55 47.32 16.41
C MET A 434 41.58 46.52 17.21
N LEU A 435 41.14 45.86 18.29
CA LEU A 435 42.03 45.11 19.18
C LEU A 435 42.39 43.71 18.63
N ARG A 436 41.67 43.23 17.61
CA ARG A 436 41.73 41.87 17.05
C ARG A 436 41.70 40.76 18.10
N ARG A 437 41.10 41.05 19.25
CA ARG A 437 41.05 40.15 20.41
C ARG A 437 39.89 39.16 20.24
N PRO A 438 40.11 37.85 20.40
CA PRO A 438 39.02 36.87 20.37
C PRO A 438 38.05 37.13 21.52
N THR A 439 36.77 37.10 21.20
CA THR A 439 35.67 37.49 22.09
C THR A 439 34.49 36.53 21.90
N ALA A 440 33.81 36.17 22.98
CA ALA A 440 32.53 35.48 22.90
C ALA A 440 31.40 36.52 22.99
N ILE A 441 30.46 36.50 22.05
CA ILE A 441 29.40 37.51 21.92
C ILE A 441 28.07 36.79 22.04
N LYS A 442 27.29 37.11 23.08
CA LYS A 442 25.96 36.52 23.29
C LYS A 442 24.90 37.50 22.84
N LEU A 443 24.07 37.08 21.90
CA LEU A 443 22.88 37.79 21.44
C LEU A 443 21.65 37.18 22.11
N LEU A 444 20.78 38.02 22.66
CA LEU A 444 19.51 37.57 23.21
C LEU A 444 18.45 37.39 22.12
N ASP A 445 17.60 36.37 22.27
CA ASP A 445 16.49 36.15 21.33
C ASP A 445 15.41 37.23 21.54
N ALA A 446 15.18 38.08 20.54
CA ALA A 446 14.20 39.16 20.59
C ALA A 446 12.77 38.68 20.93
N ASP A 447 12.40 37.48 20.48
CA ASP A 447 11.06 36.90 20.70
C ASP A 447 10.82 36.43 22.15
N LYS A 448 11.87 36.37 22.99
CA LYS A 448 11.81 35.88 24.38
C LYS A 448 12.02 36.97 25.43
N THR A 449 12.28 38.20 25.01
CA THR A 449 12.60 39.32 25.89
C THR A 449 11.50 40.38 25.85
N ASN A 450 10.93 40.72 27.01
CA ASN A 450 10.10 41.94 27.18
C ASN A 450 10.97 43.11 27.68
N GLU A 451 10.54 44.36 27.48
CA GLU A 451 11.32 45.56 27.85
C GLU A 451 11.77 45.56 29.33
N GLN A 452 10.93 45.02 30.23
CA GLN A 452 11.25 44.90 31.65
C GLN A 452 12.34 43.86 31.95
N SER A 453 12.44 42.79 31.16
CA SER A 453 13.50 41.79 31.29
C SER A 453 14.84 42.32 30.77
N VAL A 454 14.82 43.12 29.70
CA VAL A 454 16.04 43.73 29.13
C VAL A 454 16.68 44.72 30.10
N ALA A 455 15.90 45.59 30.75
CA ALA A 455 16.43 46.57 31.71
C ALA A 455 17.06 45.92 32.95
N ARG A 456 16.52 44.78 33.41
CA ARG A 456 17.13 44.01 34.52
C ARG A 456 18.41 43.31 34.06
N PHE A 457 18.41 42.78 32.84
CA PHE A 457 19.57 42.15 32.24
C PHE A 457 20.73 43.13 32.10
N GLU A 458 20.45 44.35 31.66
CA GLU A 458 21.42 45.46 31.61
C GLU A 458 22.01 45.75 32.99
N CYS A 459 21.18 45.79 34.03
CA CYS A 459 21.66 45.99 35.41
C CYS A 459 22.53 44.84 35.92
N GLU A 460 22.18 43.58 35.64
CA GLU A 460 22.96 42.42 36.06
C GLU A 460 24.29 42.29 35.28
N VAL A 461 24.29 42.60 33.97
CA VAL A 461 25.52 42.68 33.17
C VAL A 461 26.43 43.79 33.68
N GLN A 462 25.87 44.96 34.05
CA GLN A 462 26.62 46.07 34.63
C GLN A 462 27.27 45.66 35.96
N LEU A 463 26.50 45.08 36.89
CA LEU A 463 27.03 44.61 38.17
C LEU A 463 28.09 43.51 38.01
N THR A 464 27.93 42.64 37.01
CA THR A 464 28.92 41.60 36.70
C THR A 464 30.20 42.20 36.11
N SER A 465 30.09 43.27 35.31
CA SER A 465 31.24 43.97 34.73
C SER A 465 32.13 44.67 35.77
N GLU A 466 31.57 44.95 36.96
CA GLU A 466 32.32 45.52 38.10
C GLU A 466 33.11 44.46 38.87
N LEU A 467 32.93 43.17 38.60
CA LEU A 467 33.69 42.09 39.24
C LEU A 467 35.09 41.99 38.63
N THR A 468 36.08 41.91 39.50
CA THR A 468 37.51 41.94 39.13
C THR A 468 38.23 40.65 39.47
N HIS A 469 37.57 39.71 40.15
CA HIS A 469 38.19 38.47 40.58
C HIS A 469 38.66 37.64 39.37
N PRO A 470 39.89 37.10 39.39
CA PRO A 470 40.47 36.35 38.27
C PRO A 470 39.61 35.16 37.81
N ASN A 471 38.86 34.53 38.72
CA ASN A 471 37.99 33.39 38.42
C ASN A 471 36.57 33.77 37.95
N THR A 472 36.25 35.06 37.80
CA THR A 472 34.99 35.54 37.20
C THR A 472 35.19 35.77 35.69
N ILE A 473 34.17 35.46 34.87
CA ILE A 473 34.21 35.83 33.45
C ILE A 473 34.25 37.35 33.28
N ALA A 474 35.18 37.86 32.48
CA ALA A 474 35.25 39.28 32.20
C ALA A 474 34.26 39.66 31.10
N ILE A 475 33.40 40.63 31.37
CA ILE A 475 32.53 41.27 30.37
C ILE A 475 33.28 42.50 29.85
N TYR A 476 33.42 42.62 28.53
CA TYR A 476 34.13 43.72 27.89
C TYR A 476 33.20 44.87 27.51
N ASP A 477 32.03 44.55 26.97
CA ASP A 477 31.10 45.54 26.44
C ASP A 477 29.68 44.96 26.37
N TYR A 478 28.66 45.83 26.32
CA TYR A 478 27.29 45.45 26.05
C TYR A 478 26.55 46.56 25.32
N GLY A 479 25.53 46.19 24.54
CA GLY A 479 24.77 47.16 23.77
C GLY A 479 23.56 46.57 23.09
N ARG A 480 22.94 47.39 22.23
CA ARG A 480 21.80 46.99 21.40
C ARG A 480 22.15 47.17 19.93
N THR A 481 21.71 46.23 19.09
CA THR A 481 21.79 46.41 17.64
C THR A 481 20.77 47.45 17.17
N PRO A 482 20.90 48.00 15.95
CA PRO A 482 19.88 48.89 15.38
C PRO A 482 18.47 48.29 15.37
N GLU A 483 18.37 46.96 15.29
CA GLU A 483 17.12 46.20 15.35
C GLU A 483 16.62 45.92 16.78
N GLY A 484 17.26 46.49 17.80
CA GLY A 484 16.86 46.36 19.20
C GLY A 484 17.30 45.07 19.90
N VAL A 485 18.15 44.25 19.26
CA VAL A 485 18.67 43.02 19.87
C VAL A 485 19.74 43.35 20.90
N PHE A 486 19.55 42.96 22.15
CA PHE A 486 20.57 43.12 23.17
C PHE A 486 21.70 42.11 22.99
N TYR A 487 22.94 42.58 23.10
CA TYR A 487 24.12 41.73 23.08
C TYR A 487 25.12 42.15 24.15
N TYR A 488 25.95 41.21 24.60
CA TYR A 488 27.14 41.52 25.37
C TYR A 488 28.33 40.70 24.90
N ALA A 489 29.50 41.32 24.97
CA ALA A 489 30.79 40.79 24.60
C ALA A 489 31.56 40.43 25.88
N MET A 490 32.07 39.20 25.92
CA MET A 490 32.80 38.66 27.07
C MET A 490 34.06 37.92 26.64
N GLU A 491 34.91 37.64 27.62
CA GLU A 491 36.13 36.88 27.43
C GLU A 491 35.87 35.56 26.70
N TYR A 492 36.60 35.32 25.61
CA TYR A 492 36.60 34.02 24.95
C TYR A 492 37.50 33.06 25.74
N LEU A 493 36.93 31.96 26.23
CA LEU A 493 37.66 30.92 26.95
C LEU A 493 37.95 29.73 26.04
N SER A 494 39.23 29.38 25.94
CA SER A 494 39.68 28.18 25.27
C SER A 494 39.82 27.06 26.30
N GLY A 495 38.76 26.28 26.50
CA GLY A 495 38.71 25.27 27.56
C GLY A 495 37.45 24.43 27.51
N ILE A 496 37.20 23.66 28.56
CA ILE A 496 36.03 22.77 28.67
C ILE A 496 35.22 23.11 29.93
N THR A 497 33.92 22.88 29.87
CA THR A 497 33.04 23.00 31.05
C THR A 497 33.26 21.85 32.03
N LEU A 498 32.89 22.02 33.30
CA LEU A 498 32.93 20.92 34.28
C LEU A 498 31.95 19.79 33.92
N THR A 499 30.90 20.08 33.14
CA THR A 499 30.02 19.04 32.57
C THR A 499 30.81 18.17 31.61
N GLU A 500 31.48 18.79 30.64
CA GLU A 500 32.31 18.06 29.65
C GLU A 500 33.47 17.34 30.30
N LEU A 501 34.08 17.92 31.35
CA LEU A 501 35.14 17.28 32.12
C LEU A 501 34.67 15.93 32.68
N VAL A 502 33.52 15.90 33.35
CA VAL A 502 32.99 14.67 33.94
C VAL A 502 32.43 13.72 32.89
N ASP A 503 31.72 14.23 31.88
CA ASP A 503 31.12 13.41 30.82
C ASP A 503 32.18 12.66 30.01
N ARG A 504 33.34 13.29 29.77
CA ARG A 504 34.43 12.70 28.97
C ARG A 504 35.44 11.93 29.80
N TYR A 505 35.79 12.42 31.00
CA TYR A 505 36.90 11.91 31.79
C TYR A 505 36.48 11.29 33.13
N GLY A 506 35.18 11.24 33.40
CA GLY A 506 34.61 10.62 34.60
C GLY A 506 34.77 11.45 35.88
N PRO A 507 34.53 10.83 37.04
CA PRO A 507 34.69 11.49 38.33
C PRO A 507 36.12 11.96 38.58
N GLN A 508 36.27 13.11 39.25
CA GLN A 508 37.55 13.79 39.42
C GLN A 508 38.22 13.48 40.78
N PRO A 509 39.56 13.46 40.85
CA PRO A 509 40.29 13.26 42.10
C PRO A 509 39.95 14.32 43.16
N GLU A 510 39.93 13.91 44.43
CA GLU A 510 39.57 14.74 45.59
C GLU A 510 40.36 16.07 45.62
N GLY A 511 41.69 16.00 45.45
CA GLY A 511 42.54 17.19 45.39
C GLY A 511 42.18 18.15 44.25
N ARG A 512 41.78 17.63 43.08
CA ARG A 512 41.37 18.46 41.94
C ARG A 512 40.04 19.15 42.20
N VAL A 513 39.10 18.44 42.82
CA VAL A 513 37.79 19.02 43.20
C VAL A 513 37.99 20.16 44.19
N ILE A 514 38.81 19.96 45.23
CA ILE A 514 39.15 21.02 46.19
C ILE A 514 39.75 22.24 45.47
N TYR A 515 40.76 22.01 44.61
CA TYR A 515 41.44 23.05 43.84
C TYR A 515 40.49 23.88 42.96
N LEU A 516 39.52 23.23 42.31
CA LEU A 516 38.54 23.90 41.46
C LEU A 516 37.48 24.66 42.27
N LEU A 517 36.96 24.06 43.34
CA LEU A 517 35.92 24.68 44.17
C LEU A 517 36.45 25.91 44.91
N GLN A 518 37.70 25.89 45.39
CA GLN A 518 38.34 27.05 46.02
C GLN A 518 38.39 28.26 45.08
N GLN A 519 38.77 28.05 43.81
CA GLN A 519 38.80 29.10 42.81
C GLN A 519 37.40 29.70 42.55
N VAL A 520 36.37 28.85 42.47
CA VAL A 520 34.98 29.30 42.30
C VAL A 520 34.49 30.05 43.54
N CYS A 521 34.88 29.62 44.75
CA CYS A 521 34.57 30.32 45.99
C CYS A 521 35.13 31.74 46.02
N GLY A 522 36.32 31.98 45.46
CA GLY A 522 36.89 33.33 45.35
C GLY A 522 36.01 34.27 44.51
N SER A 523 35.50 33.78 43.37
CA SER A 523 34.55 34.54 42.52
C SER A 523 33.24 34.84 43.25
N LEU A 524 32.67 33.83 43.93
CA LEU A 524 31.44 34.00 44.70
C LEU A 524 31.61 34.93 45.90
N HIS A 525 32.75 34.88 46.60
CA HIS A 525 33.02 35.77 47.72
C HIS A 525 33.02 37.25 47.29
N GLU A 526 33.68 37.60 46.17
CA GLU A 526 33.65 38.96 45.64
C GLU A 526 32.22 39.39 45.30
N ALA A 527 31.47 38.54 44.58
CA ALA A 527 30.11 38.83 44.18
C ALA A 527 29.17 39.02 45.39
N HIS A 528 29.24 38.11 46.37
CA HIS A 528 28.42 38.15 47.58
C HIS A 528 28.67 39.40 48.42
N ARG A 529 29.91 39.89 48.50
CA ARG A 529 30.24 41.15 49.18
C ARG A 529 29.65 42.39 48.50
N LYS A 530 29.42 42.33 47.19
CA LYS A 530 28.73 43.36 46.40
C LYS A 530 27.21 43.15 46.33
N GLY A 531 26.68 42.17 47.07
CA GLY A 531 25.24 41.85 47.09
C GLY A 531 24.73 41.12 45.84
N LEU A 532 25.63 40.65 44.97
CA LEU A 532 25.29 39.92 43.76
C LEU A 532 25.29 38.41 44.04
N MET A 533 24.19 37.73 43.68
CA MET A 533 24.03 36.28 43.81
C MET A 533 23.99 35.64 42.43
N HIS A 534 24.61 34.46 42.28
CA HIS A 534 24.75 33.83 40.97
C HIS A 534 23.48 33.09 40.52
N ARG A 535 22.73 32.42 41.41
CA ARG A 535 21.39 31.83 41.16
C ARG A 535 21.28 30.68 40.13
N ASP A 536 22.33 30.39 39.38
CA ASP A 536 22.39 29.33 38.37
C ASP A 536 23.75 28.63 38.34
N ILE A 537 24.32 28.36 39.52
CA ILE A 537 25.57 27.59 39.62
C ILE A 537 25.27 26.13 39.22
N LYS A 538 26.00 25.67 38.21
CA LYS A 538 25.94 24.30 37.68
C LYS A 538 27.23 24.00 36.92
N PRO A 539 27.57 22.72 36.67
CA PRO A 539 28.83 22.36 36.04
C PRO A 539 29.00 22.94 34.62
N SER A 540 27.92 23.23 33.89
CA SER A 540 28.01 23.84 32.55
C SER A 540 28.31 25.35 32.57
N ASN A 541 28.19 26.00 33.73
CA ASN A 541 28.49 27.43 33.93
C ASN A 541 29.86 27.63 34.61
N ILE A 542 30.65 26.58 34.77
CA ILE A 542 32.03 26.67 35.25
C ILE A 542 32.92 26.05 34.18
N MET A 543 33.83 26.85 33.63
CA MET A 543 34.82 26.39 32.65
C MET A 543 36.20 26.31 33.28
N ILE A 544 36.98 25.32 32.86
CA ILE A 544 38.41 25.25 33.15
C ILE A 544 39.17 25.54 31.86
N THR A 545 40.21 26.37 31.95
CA THR A 545 40.98 26.83 30.81
C THR A 545 42.47 26.92 31.16
N GLU A 546 43.29 27.10 30.13
CA GLU A 546 44.67 27.55 30.28
C GLU A 546 44.71 29.08 30.26
N ARG A 547 45.29 29.71 31.29
CA ARG A 547 45.50 31.15 31.33
C ARG A 547 46.88 31.50 31.85
N GLY A 548 47.68 32.17 31.01
CA GLY A 548 49.03 32.62 31.39
C GLY A 548 49.96 31.47 31.82
N GLY A 549 49.81 30.28 31.22
CA GLY A 549 50.55 29.07 31.59
C GLY A 549 50.02 28.32 32.82
N LEU A 550 48.92 28.80 33.43
CA LEU A 550 48.23 28.09 34.51
C LEU A 550 47.07 27.26 33.92
N TYR A 551 47.10 25.96 34.18
CA TYR A 551 46.06 25.00 33.80
C TYR A 551 45.07 24.80 34.94
N ASP A 552 43.88 24.28 34.63
CA ASP A 552 42.74 24.20 35.55
C ASP A 552 42.37 25.56 36.17
N PHE A 553 42.53 26.62 35.38
CA PHE A 553 42.09 27.94 35.80
C PHE A 553 40.57 28.02 35.65
N ALA A 554 39.86 28.02 36.78
CA ALA A 554 38.40 27.98 36.79
C ALA A 554 37.82 29.36 36.49
N LYS A 555 36.79 29.40 35.65
CA LYS A 555 36.03 30.58 35.27
C LYS A 555 34.55 30.34 35.50
N LEU A 556 33.97 31.11 36.41
CA LEU A 556 32.54 31.14 36.65
C LEU A 556 31.88 32.03 35.59
N LEU A 557 30.94 31.45 34.85
CA LEU A 557 30.22 32.06 33.73
C LEU A 557 28.80 32.44 34.10
N ASP A 558 28.25 33.43 33.38
CA ASP A 558 26.81 33.73 33.34
C ASP A 558 26.15 33.88 34.73
N PHE A 559 26.41 35.02 35.38
CA PHE A 559 25.73 35.42 36.62
C PHE A 559 24.23 35.59 36.41
N GLY A 560 23.46 34.51 36.60
CA GLY A 560 22.05 34.52 36.96
C GLY A 560 21.13 35.42 36.15
N LEU A 561 21.40 35.59 34.86
CA LEU A 561 20.76 36.56 33.98
C LEU A 561 19.29 36.21 33.65
N VAL A 562 18.40 36.27 34.66
CA VAL A 562 16.94 36.00 34.69
C VAL A 562 16.54 34.72 35.44
N LYS A 563 16.17 34.86 36.72
CA LYS A 563 15.06 34.11 37.35
C LYS A 563 14.21 35.07 38.19
N ASN A 564 12.91 35.11 37.89
CA ASN A 564 11.90 35.95 38.55
C ASN A 564 11.95 35.81 40.08
N GLN A 565 12.23 36.89 40.80
CA GLN A 565 11.97 36.97 42.25
C GLN A 565 10.60 37.57 42.59
N LYS A 566 9.84 38.10 41.62
CA LYS A 566 8.53 38.73 41.87
C LYS A 566 7.59 38.58 40.67
N SER A 567 6.80 37.51 40.65
CA SER A 567 5.50 37.45 39.98
C SER A 567 4.74 36.27 40.55
N ASP A 568 3.48 36.48 40.90
CA ASP A 568 2.60 35.54 41.59
C ASP A 568 2.70 34.10 41.06
N LEU A 569 2.74 33.18 42.02
CA LEU A 569 2.87 31.74 41.85
C LEU A 569 1.59 31.14 41.26
N ASP A 570 1.48 31.09 39.93
CA ASP A 570 0.67 30.08 39.25
C ASP A 570 1.54 28.86 38.93
N ILE A 571 1.40 27.83 39.76
CA ILE A 571 2.16 26.56 39.73
C ILE A 571 1.72 25.64 38.56
N THR A 572 0.92 26.13 37.61
CA THR A 572 0.27 25.31 36.56
C THR A 572 0.84 25.49 35.14
N ALA A 573 2.11 25.86 34.98
CA ALA A 573 2.79 25.85 33.68
C ALA A 573 4.16 25.15 33.77
N ALA A 574 4.16 23.82 33.62
CA ALA A 574 5.35 22.97 33.64
C ALA A 574 6.30 23.13 32.42
N SER A 575 6.25 24.24 31.68
CA SER A 575 6.97 24.43 30.42
C SER A 575 7.89 25.66 30.35
N SER A 576 7.97 26.49 31.39
CA SER A 576 8.83 27.70 31.38
C SER A 576 9.84 27.82 32.53
N LEU A 577 10.01 26.77 33.35
CA LEU A 577 11.11 26.69 34.33
C LEU A 577 12.44 26.42 33.60
N LEU A 578 13.04 27.49 33.06
CA LEU A 578 14.38 27.52 32.48
C LEU A 578 15.43 27.26 33.57
N GLY A 579 15.72 25.98 33.81
CA GLY A 579 16.82 25.52 34.64
C GLY A 579 16.84 24.00 34.71
N THR A 580 18.03 23.42 34.73
CA THR A 580 18.20 22.00 35.05
C THR A 580 18.05 21.87 36.58
N PRO A 581 16.99 21.27 37.13
CA PRO A 581 16.70 21.34 38.57
C PRO A 581 17.67 20.54 39.45
N HIS A 582 18.57 19.76 38.85
CA HIS A 582 19.57 18.93 39.53
C HIS A 582 20.53 19.69 40.45
N TYR A 583 20.60 21.03 40.35
CA TYR A 583 21.50 21.88 41.17
C TYR A 583 20.74 22.97 41.93
N MET A 584 19.39 22.99 41.86
CA MET A 584 18.59 24.06 42.44
C MET A 584 18.49 23.90 43.97
N PRO A 585 18.63 24.98 44.75
CA PRO A 585 18.53 24.87 46.20
C PRO A 585 17.07 24.76 46.66
N PRO A 586 16.83 24.11 47.83
CA PRO A 586 15.48 23.83 48.35
C PRO A 586 14.60 25.08 48.52
N GLU A 587 15.17 26.20 48.92
CA GLU A 587 14.47 27.46 49.17
C GLU A 587 13.90 28.08 47.88
N THR A 588 14.61 27.96 46.74
CA THR A 588 14.12 28.39 45.43
C THR A 588 12.88 27.60 45.02
N LEU A 589 12.91 26.28 45.25
CA LEU A 589 11.81 25.37 44.93
C LEU A 589 10.58 25.60 45.83
N ARG A 590 10.79 26.12 47.05
CA ARG A 590 9.73 26.49 47.99
C ARG A 590 9.21 27.92 47.78
N GLY A 591 9.75 28.67 46.82
CA GLY A 591 9.39 30.08 46.58
C GLY A 591 9.83 31.03 47.71
N LYS A 592 10.76 30.61 48.58
CA LYS A 592 11.38 31.48 49.58
C LYS A 592 12.52 32.27 48.92
N GLY A 593 12.77 33.50 49.39
CA GLY A 593 13.79 34.38 48.80
C GLY A 593 15.16 33.71 48.65
N PHE A 594 15.85 33.97 47.55
CA PHE A 594 17.19 33.45 47.27
C PHE A 594 18.25 34.33 47.94
N GLY A 595 19.16 33.74 48.70
CA GLY A 595 20.30 34.39 49.37
C GLY A 595 21.63 33.75 48.99
N THR A 596 22.74 34.24 49.57
CA THR A 596 24.10 33.70 49.34
C THR A 596 24.22 32.21 49.68
N ALA A 597 23.46 31.73 50.68
CA ALA A 597 23.39 30.31 51.05
C ALA A 597 22.83 29.39 49.95
N GLY A 598 22.08 29.94 48.99
CA GLY A 598 21.60 29.19 47.83
C GLY A 598 22.72 28.86 46.85
N ASP A 599 23.63 29.81 46.62
CA ASP A 599 24.82 29.59 45.79
C ASP A 599 25.75 28.53 46.42
N ILE A 600 25.88 28.53 47.76
CA ILE A 600 26.67 27.53 48.50
C ILE A 600 26.11 26.12 48.32
N TYR A 601 24.78 25.95 48.38
CA TYR A 601 24.14 24.66 48.11
C TYR A 601 24.42 24.18 46.68
N SER A 602 24.21 25.06 45.69
CA SER A 602 24.46 24.72 44.29
C SER A 602 25.93 24.37 44.03
N LEU A 603 26.87 25.07 44.67
CA LEU A 603 28.29 24.74 44.58
C LEU A 603 28.65 23.41 45.28
N GLY A 604 28.04 23.11 46.42
CA GLY A 604 28.15 21.80 47.07
C GLY A 604 27.63 20.67 46.17
N ALA A 605 26.53 20.91 45.46
CA ALA A 605 25.98 19.97 44.49
C ALA A 605 26.92 19.75 43.29
N VAL A 606 27.60 20.81 42.82
CA VAL A 606 28.68 20.69 41.82
C VAL A 606 29.85 19.86 42.36
N GLY A 607 30.27 20.09 43.61
CA GLY A 607 31.33 19.30 44.25
C GLY A 607 30.99 17.81 44.33
N TYR A 608 29.76 17.49 44.74
CA TYR A 608 29.24 16.12 44.73
C TYR A 608 29.28 15.50 43.32
N PHE A 609 28.84 16.25 42.30
CA PHE A 609 28.86 15.79 40.92
C PHE A 609 30.27 15.53 40.41
N LEU A 610 31.23 16.41 40.70
CA LEU A 610 32.63 16.22 40.32
C LEU A 610 33.23 14.96 40.97
N LEU A 611 32.93 14.70 42.23
CA LEU A 611 33.46 13.54 42.97
C LEU A 611 32.84 12.21 42.51
N THR A 612 31.54 12.20 42.19
CA THR A 612 30.78 10.97 41.95
C THR A 612 30.44 10.71 40.48
N GLY A 613 30.54 11.72 39.63
CA GLY A 613 30.05 11.70 38.26
C GLY A 613 28.52 11.68 38.13
N LYS A 614 27.78 11.84 39.24
CA LYS A 614 26.32 11.70 39.31
C LYS A 614 25.70 12.89 40.02
N THR A 615 24.46 13.23 39.66
CA THR A 615 23.70 14.28 40.35
C THR A 615 23.27 13.80 41.74
N LEU A 616 22.89 14.73 42.63
CA LEU A 616 22.46 14.42 44.00
C LEU A 616 21.27 13.46 44.05
N PHE A 617 20.30 13.69 43.17
CA PHE A 617 19.07 12.90 43.07
C PHE A 617 18.80 12.53 41.61
N GLU A 618 18.28 11.34 41.42
CA GLU A 618 17.83 10.79 40.14
C GLU A 618 16.32 10.48 40.28
N GLY A 619 15.53 10.68 39.22
CA GLY A 619 14.09 10.46 39.24
C GLY A 619 13.51 10.37 37.84
N GLU A 620 12.35 9.69 37.70
CA GLU A 620 11.69 9.45 36.41
C GLU A 620 11.06 10.72 35.83
N SER A 621 10.77 11.70 36.70
CA SER A 621 10.21 12.98 36.31
C SER A 621 10.94 14.15 36.96
N MET A 622 10.84 15.31 36.30
CA MET A 622 11.49 16.53 36.76
C MET A 622 10.94 17.03 38.11
N SER A 623 9.63 16.85 38.33
CA SER A 623 8.96 17.15 39.60
C SER A 623 9.43 16.27 40.75
N GLN A 624 9.72 14.98 40.48
CA GLN A 624 10.27 14.07 41.48
C GLN A 624 11.66 14.53 41.94
N VAL A 625 12.55 14.89 41.00
CA VAL A 625 13.89 15.43 41.33
C VAL A 625 13.76 16.71 42.17
N MET A 626 12.89 17.64 41.79
CA MET A 626 12.63 18.87 42.57
C MET A 626 12.15 18.53 43.99
N MET A 627 11.24 17.57 44.15
CA MET A 627 10.76 17.15 45.46
C MET A 627 11.88 16.55 46.33
N SER A 628 12.79 15.76 45.74
CA SER A 628 13.94 15.20 46.46
C SER A 628 14.92 16.27 46.92
N HIS A 629 15.16 17.31 46.13
CA HIS A 629 15.91 18.49 46.59
C HIS A 629 15.28 19.10 47.86
N VAL A 630 13.94 19.10 47.96
CA VAL A 630 13.20 19.67 49.09
C VAL A 630 13.14 18.77 50.33
N LYS A 631 13.09 17.44 50.15
CA LYS A 631 12.76 16.48 51.23
C LYS A 631 13.89 15.52 51.59
N ASP A 632 14.64 15.04 50.61
CA ASP A 632 15.49 13.87 50.76
C ASP A 632 16.93 14.28 51.08
N MET A 633 17.63 13.49 51.88
CA MET A 633 19.08 13.64 52.08
C MET A 633 19.83 12.90 50.96
N PRO A 634 20.88 13.50 50.38
CA PRO A 634 21.66 12.81 49.35
C PRO A 634 22.42 11.63 49.97
N VAL A 635 22.61 10.56 49.19
CA VAL A 635 23.56 9.49 49.52
C VAL A 635 24.96 10.11 49.69
N THR A 636 25.77 9.62 50.62
CA THR A 636 27.12 10.19 50.80
C THR A 636 28.00 9.87 49.56
N PRO A 637 28.90 10.78 49.15
CA PRO A 637 29.84 10.52 48.06
C PRO A 637 30.59 9.17 48.15
N SER A 638 31.05 8.79 49.34
CA SER A 638 31.73 7.53 49.65
C SER A 638 30.85 6.30 49.41
N GLN A 639 29.59 6.35 49.85
CA GLN A 639 28.60 5.31 49.58
C GLN A 639 28.26 5.22 48.10
N ARG A 640 28.10 6.37 47.41
CA ARG A 640 27.78 6.42 45.97
C ARG A 640 28.90 5.84 45.11
N LEU A 641 30.16 6.09 45.48
CA LEU A 641 31.34 5.57 44.77
C LEU A 641 31.68 4.13 45.16
N GLY A 642 31.21 3.63 46.30
CA GLY A 642 31.59 2.33 46.84
C GLY A 642 33.04 2.26 47.35
N ARG A 643 33.67 3.41 47.62
CA ARG A 643 35.05 3.52 48.17
C ARG A 643 35.14 4.67 49.17
N PRO A 644 36.03 4.62 50.17
CA PRO A 644 36.24 5.73 51.08
C PRO A 644 36.79 6.96 50.34
N LEU A 645 36.39 8.14 50.82
CA LEU A 645 36.94 9.46 50.49
C LEU A 645 37.49 10.09 51.77
N ASP A 646 38.26 11.17 51.64
CA ASP A 646 38.61 12.00 52.78
C ASP A 646 37.36 12.46 53.56
N ALA A 647 37.34 12.16 54.86
CA ALA A 647 36.18 12.37 55.71
C ALA A 647 35.86 13.87 55.91
N ASP A 648 36.89 14.72 55.92
CA ASP A 648 36.70 16.16 56.05
C ASP A 648 36.10 16.74 54.77
N LEU A 649 36.56 16.31 53.59
CA LEU A 649 36.00 16.72 52.31
C LEU A 649 34.53 16.28 52.17
N GLU A 650 34.22 15.01 52.46
CA GLU A 650 32.85 14.50 52.41
C GLU A 650 31.92 15.29 53.35
N LYS A 651 32.37 15.55 54.58
CA LYS A 651 31.63 16.36 55.55
C LYS A 651 31.42 17.78 55.07
N VAL A 652 32.45 18.42 54.51
CA VAL A 652 32.39 19.79 53.99
C VAL A 652 31.40 19.93 52.83
N ILE A 653 31.36 18.96 51.91
CA ILE A 653 30.38 18.93 50.82
C ILE A 653 28.96 18.72 51.36
N LEU A 654 28.76 17.79 52.31
CA LEU A 654 27.44 17.52 52.89
C LEU A 654 26.91 18.70 53.72
N ASP A 655 27.78 19.44 54.43
CA ASP A 655 27.40 20.63 55.18
C ASP A 655 26.89 21.77 54.26
N CYS A 656 27.31 21.81 52.98
CA CYS A 656 26.73 22.72 51.98
C CYS A 656 25.33 22.27 51.51
N LEU A 657 25.01 20.98 51.64
CA LEU A 657 23.78 20.35 51.12
C LEU A 657 22.66 20.23 52.17
N VAL A 658 22.89 20.76 53.38
CA VAL A 658 21.87 20.88 54.44
C VAL A 658 20.66 21.64 53.92
N LYS A 659 19.45 21.20 54.29
CA LYS A 659 18.22 21.76 53.70
C LYS A 659 17.88 23.14 54.20
N ASP A 660 18.09 23.42 55.49
CA ASP A 660 17.91 24.75 56.05
C ASP A 660 19.11 25.65 55.67
N PRO A 661 18.89 26.80 54.99
CA PRO A 661 19.97 27.72 54.64
C PRO A 661 20.75 28.27 55.84
N GLN A 662 20.16 28.33 57.04
CA GLN A 662 20.84 28.86 58.24
C GLN A 662 21.87 27.88 58.82
N ASP A 663 21.68 26.58 58.59
CA ASP A 663 22.55 25.51 59.08
C ASP A 663 23.67 25.16 58.08
N ARG A 664 23.67 25.78 56.89
CA ARG A 664 24.71 25.59 55.87
C ARG A 664 25.99 26.35 56.22
N VAL A 665 27.06 26.03 55.48
CA VAL A 665 28.28 26.83 55.48
C VAL A 665 27.97 28.31 55.22
N ARG A 666 28.42 29.17 56.13
CA ARG A 666 27.98 30.57 56.28
C ARG A 666 28.32 31.47 55.08
N SER A 667 29.41 31.19 54.37
CA SER A 667 29.89 32.01 53.25
C SER A 667 30.79 31.21 52.30
N ALA A 668 31.02 31.74 51.09
CA ALA A 668 31.94 31.15 50.13
C ALA A 668 33.39 31.12 50.67
N GLU A 669 33.77 32.11 51.47
CA GLU A 669 35.06 32.16 52.18
C GLU A 669 35.18 31.04 53.20
N ALA A 670 34.17 30.88 54.08
CA ALA A 670 34.17 29.80 55.06
C ALA A 670 34.17 28.42 54.39
N PHE A 671 33.57 28.29 53.21
CA PHE A 671 33.65 27.07 52.42
C PHE A 671 35.05 26.83 51.85
N ALA A 672 35.69 27.86 51.30
CA ALA A 672 37.07 27.80 50.81
C ALA A 672 38.07 27.44 51.92
N ASP A 673 37.93 28.03 53.10
CA ASP A 673 38.79 27.77 54.27
C ASP A 673 38.66 26.31 54.73
N ARG A 674 37.42 25.80 54.79
CA ARG A 674 37.16 24.41 55.14
C ARG A 674 37.69 23.43 54.09
N LEU A 675 37.58 23.77 52.81
CA LEU A 675 38.19 23.00 51.72
C LEU A 675 39.72 23.01 51.81
N ALA A 676 40.33 24.14 52.20
CA ALA A 676 41.78 24.27 52.39
C ALA A 676 42.31 23.45 53.58
N ALA A 677 41.48 23.25 54.61
CA ALA A 677 41.83 22.48 55.80
C ALA A 677 41.76 20.95 55.59
N CYS A 678 41.16 20.47 54.50
CA CYS A 678 41.04 19.03 54.21
C CYS A 678 42.42 18.42 53.91
N GLN A 679 42.81 17.37 54.63
CA GLN A 679 44.11 16.69 54.48
C GLN A 679 44.09 15.53 53.46
N SER A 680 43.30 15.65 52.40
CA SER A 680 43.19 14.65 51.33
C SER A 680 44.50 14.45 50.54
N ALA A 681 44.83 13.20 50.20
CA ALA A 681 45.97 12.81 49.37
C ALA A 681 45.54 12.36 47.96
N PRO A 682 46.32 12.65 46.88
CA PRO A 682 47.41 13.62 46.77
C PRO A 682 46.89 15.04 46.48
N GLN A 683 47.62 16.05 46.97
CA GLN A 683 47.36 17.46 46.68
C GLN A 683 47.44 17.74 45.17
N TRP A 684 46.39 18.30 44.58
CA TRP A 684 46.40 18.73 43.18
C TRP A 684 47.01 20.12 43.05
N ASN A 685 48.07 20.24 42.27
CA ASN A 685 48.74 21.52 42.03
C ASN A 685 48.83 21.84 40.53
N ALA A 686 49.36 23.01 40.20
CA ALA A 686 49.49 23.47 38.82
C ALA A 686 50.30 22.53 37.90
N LYS A 687 51.25 21.75 38.44
CA LYS A 687 52.01 20.75 37.65
C LYS A 687 51.17 19.53 37.32
N ASP A 688 50.30 19.10 38.23
CA ASP A 688 49.38 17.98 37.99
C ASP A 688 48.31 18.37 36.97
N ALA A 689 47.80 19.60 37.06
CA ALA A 689 46.93 20.19 36.06
C ALA A 689 47.61 20.19 34.67
N LEU A 690 48.82 20.73 34.56
CA LEU A 690 49.59 20.73 33.30
C LEU A 690 49.71 19.31 32.70
N LYS A 691 50.17 18.34 33.49
CA LYS A 691 50.31 16.94 33.04
C LYS A 691 48.97 16.37 32.54
N TRP A 692 47.88 16.66 33.23
CA TRP A 692 46.56 16.21 32.81
C TRP A 692 46.16 16.81 31.46
N TRP A 693 46.35 18.12 31.28
CA TRP A 693 46.04 18.79 30.01
C TRP A 693 46.92 18.30 28.85
N GLU A 694 48.22 18.09 29.08
CA GLU A 694 49.11 17.51 28.06
C GLU A 694 48.72 16.09 27.64
N HIS A 695 48.23 15.28 28.58
CA HIS A 695 47.85 13.90 28.30
C HIS A 695 46.49 13.78 27.61
N ASN A 696 45.52 14.65 27.96
CA ASN A 696 44.12 14.48 27.56
C ASN A 696 43.66 15.42 26.43
N LEU A 697 44.33 16.56 26.20
CA LEU A 697 43.85 17.60 25.28
C LEU A 697 44.89 18.03 24.23
N ARG A 698 46.00 17.29 24.03
CA ARG A 698 46.96 17.57 22.95
C ARG A 698 46.34 17.30 21.56
N GLY A 699 46.13 18.36 20.80
CA GLY A 699 45.84 18.29 19.35
C GLY A 699 44.36 18.37 18.95
N GLU A 700 43.44 18.52 19.91
CA GLU A 700 42.03 18.81 19.62
C GLU A 700 41.76 20.30 19.81
N GLU A 701 41.25 21.00 18.78
CA GLU A 701 40.65 22.32 19.02
C GLU A 701 39.50 22.14 20.03
N PRO A 702 39.50 22.87 21.18
CA PRO A 702 38.44 22.75 22.15
C PRO A 702 37.10 23.09 21.51
N SER A 703 36.15 22.17 21.65
CA SER A 703 34.80 22.30 21.12
C SER A 703 34.14 23.58 21.64
N PRO A 704 33.59 24.43 20.77
CA PRO A 704 32.76 25.53 21.19
C PRO A 704 31.63 25.09 22.12
N ALA A 705 31.64 25.63 23.35
CA ALA A 705 30.57 25.59 24.37
C ALA A 705 29.29 24.83 23.96
N ALA A 706 29.36 23.49 23.99
CA ALA A 706 28.22 22.60 23.80
C ALA A 706 27.47 22.42 25.12
N GLY A 707 27.19 23.54 25.79
CA GLY A 707 26.54 23.57 27.10
C GLY A 707 25.02 23.62 27.07
N VAL A 708 24.33 23.45 25.93
CA VAL A 708 22.84 23.42 25.89
C VAL A 708 22.30 22.62 24.68
N THR A 709 22.77 21.41 24.39
CA THR A 709 22.10 20.58 23.35
C THR A 709 22.38 19.08 23.49
N LYS A 710 21.97 18.48 24.60
CA LYS A 710 21.76 17.02 24.64
C LYS A 710 20.50 16.66 25.43
N ARG A 711 19.35 17.16 24.95
CA ARG A 711 18.03 16.67 25.36
C ARG A 711 16.99 16.89 24.26
N LEU A 712 17.32 16.48 23.04
CA LEU A 712 16.38 16.28 21.93
C LEU A 712 16.84 15.08 21.07
N GLU A 713 17.29 14.00 21.72
CA GLU A 713 17.49 12.69 21.09
C GLU A 713 17.00 11.59 22.04
N VAL A 714 15.77 11.71 22.53
CA VAL A 714 15.02 10.60 23.14
C VAL A 714 13.58 10.67 22.65
N THR A 715 13.38 10.71 21.33
CA THR A 715 12.09 10.39 20.68
C THR A 715 12.29 9.90 19.23
N GLN A 716 13.42 9.24 18.95
CA GLN A 716 13.66 8.50 17.70
C GLN A 716 14.46 7.19 17.94
N ILE A 717 14.30 6.58 19.11
CA ILE A 717 14.67 5.18 19.37
C ILE A 717 13.39 4.45 19.80
N ALA A 718 12.42 4.44 18.89
CA ALA A 718 11.22 3.59 18.95
C ALA A 718 10.69 3.46 17.51
N THR A 719 11.58 3.12 16.58
CA THR A 719 11.27 2.69 15.19
C THR A 719 12.53 2.14 14.50
N LYS A 720 13.37 1.44 15.27
CA LYS A 720 14.53 0.71 14.74
C LYS A 720 14.82 -0.57 15.52
N GLN A 721 13.75 -1.16 16.06
CA GLN A 721 13.77 -2.45 16.77
C GLN A 721 12.65 -3.39 16.26
N GLU A 722 12.30 -3.25 14.98
CA GLU A 722 11.34 -4.13 14.30
C GLU A 722 11.85 -4.60 12.92
N LEU A 723 13.17 -4.55 12.70
CA LEU A 723 13.79 -4.97 11.43
C LEU A 723 15.04 -5.86 11.61
N ASP A 724 15.18 -6.52 12.78
CA ASP A 724 16.30 -7.43 13.06
C ASP A 724 15.86 -8.77 13.68
N VAL A 725 14.67 -9.27 13.32
CA VAL A 725 14.16 -10.62 13.72
C VAL A 725 13.83 -11.52 12.52
N THR A 726 14.27 -11.17 11.30
CA THR A 726 14.13 -12.07 10.13
C THR A 726 15.44 -12.17 9.36
N ARG A 727 16.52 -12.47 10.07
CA ARG A 727 17.79 -12.86 9.44
C ARG A 727 18.60 -13.80 10.32
N ASP A 728 17.93 -14.82 10.88
CA ASP A 728 18.61 -15.91 11.58
C ASP A 728 17.86 -17.26 11.47
N LEU A 729 17.26 -17.54 10.30
CA LEU A 729 16.62 -18.82 9.99
C LEU A 729 16.85 -19.25 8.53
N SER A 730 18.07 -19.11 8.02
CA SER A 730 18.41 -19.65 6.70
C SER A 730 19.84 -20.18 6.56
N ASP A 731 20.45 -20.70 7.63
CA ASP A 731 21.78 -21.34 7.54
C ASP A 731 21.94 -22.67 8.32
N GLU A 732 20.84 -23.29 8.78
CA GLU A 732 20.86 -24.66 9.30
C GLU A 732 19.86 -25.56 8.57
N ARG A 733 20.15 -25.89 7.30
CA ARG A 733 19.56 -27.07 6.65
C ARG A 733 20.28 -27.52 5.37
N ILE A 734 21.60 -27.64 5.41
CA ILE A 734 22.34 -28.53 4.49
C ILE A 734 23.47 -29.21 5.27
N ARG A 735 23.14 -30.30 5.96
CA ARG A 735 24.03 -31.44 6.31
C ARG A 735 23.27 -32.41 7.22
N SER A 736 22.61 -33.39 6.61
CA SER A 736 22.45 -34.79 7.05
C SER A 736 21.18 -35.38 6.42
N ASP A 737 21.37 -36.00 5.25
CA ASP A 737 20.76 -37.24 4.75
C ASP A 737 20.68 -37.22 3.22
#